data_AF-A0A9R1RKQ1-F1
#
_entry.id   AF-A0A9R1RKQ1-F1
#
_cell.length_a   1.000
_cell.length_b   1.000
_cell.length_c   1.000
_cell.angle_alpha   90.00
_cell.angle_beta   90.00
_cell.angle_gamma   90.00
#
_symmetry.space_group_name_H-M   'P 1'
#
loop_
_entity.id
_entity.type
_entity.pdbx_description
1 polymer ?
#
loop_
_entity_poly.entity_id
_entity_poly.type
_entity_poly.pdbx_seq_one_letter_code
_entity_poly.pdbx_strand_id
1 'polypeptide(L)'
;MKNLKLVTRIVQELQLHLDGETLVVSAIDAERHRAFFVSSANFLYSVNLLASTQQPLQWSKTTLDSDVEEVLLEPGDFIVAMDYLMEKESLLLGSADGCLLLYNVEERTTEVVGRLEGGVKTIASSPDGALLSVTTGLGQLLVMTHDWEVLFETSIDPQSASACEINSSDGQIQSCVSWRGDGKHFATLGGFDGNPKRLTIWERESGKVHSSSDTKNFMGQSLDWMPSGAKVVTAHDRRTEGKCPLIVFYEKNGLERSHFSIEEPTEVVIQALKWNCNSELLAALVSCGQYDVIKIWSCSNNHWYLKQELRYTKKEGVKFSWDPTKPLHLICWTLGGEVIAHSFAWTTAVSETSVALVIDGPRILITPLHLGLMPPPMSLFYLAFPCTVNEVCFVSKNSKNHLTAYLSNGSLCVVELPAADKWEEFEGNGITVDPCHCDFSLNNSMHLTWIDTRTLIGICRCSDYCSSTPMKSSEAGNLEEKHDSLFSVNEIKLVCSEDCLPGSVSSSGWQARVSKRMPLEGPVIGVSRNPAKGGSAFIQLSGGKIVEYCSELRMTAPIQSGELCPDYDFPTSCPSMTAVPCHENGVVRTLLLGLDDSSKLHLGKRLLSNNCSSFTFYSSSYGATEQVVTHLLVTTKQDLLFIVDINEIFLKNGQVTIDSHVNNHPRAKPSKEHITVWEKGAKLIGVLHGDEAAVIIQTTRGNLECMYPRKLVLVAIVQALVQRRFKDAMDMVRRHRIDFNMLVDYCGWKAFIKSAADFVKEVNNLSHITEFVCSIKNENVSCKLYEAYISFPEQCSSSMDSENLHGVLSENKVTSVLMAIRKALEEQIEESSSRELCILTTLARSEPPLLEEALNRIKVIRELELHGVDDGRRKLYPSAEESLKHLLWLTEPEAVFNAALGLYDLNLAAIVALNSQKDPKEFLPFLKGLECLPPAIMRYTIDLKLARYESALRNIVSAGNEYHADCMELLNSNPQLFPLGLQLFSDPDKRHQILEAWGDHLFEEKCFGEAAVTYQCCSSYQKSLKAYHACGDWRGVFTVTGLLKFTKEEILQLAQELCDEFQALGKPGDAAKIALEYCSDVDRGVGCYIMAREWEEALRVAYMHSRQDLVDTVKDAALECAALLISEYQEGLLKVGKYLARYVAVRQRRLSLAAKLQSEDRFMDVEDDNISEVSSSFSEMSAYTTRSTKESSASVISSSASKSRGSRRQKKAGKIRAGRDQQRRCDF
;
A
#
# COMPACT_ATOMS: atom_id res chain seq x y z
N MET A 1 -17.33 10.43 5.94
CA MET A 1 -17.53 10.73 4.51
C MET A 1 -18.28 9.59 3.81
N LYS A 2 -19.53 9.30 4.21
CA LYS A 2 -20.37 8.27 3.59
C LYS A 2 -21.82 8.76 3.49
N ASN A 3 -22.53 8.32 2.45
CA ASN A 3 -23.95 8.57 2.25
C ASN A 3 -24.71 7.24 2.27
N LEU A 4 -25.94 7.26 2.80
CA LEU A 4 -26.81 6.09 2.80
C LEU A 4 -27.64 6.17 1.52
N LYS A 5 -27.52 5.17 0.65
CA LYS A 5 -28.28 5.09 -0.61
C LYS A 5 -29.36 4.03 -0.49
N LEU A 6 -30.58 4.34 -0.95
CA LEU A 6 -31.65 3.36 -1.10
C LEU A 6 -31.37 2.50 -2.35
N VAL A 7 -31.19 1.19 -2.17
CA VAL A 7 -30.76 0.24 -3.20
C VAL A 7 -31.96 -0.42 -3.86
N THR A 8 -32.81 -1.09 -3.06
CA THR A 8 -34.04 -1.72 -3.54
C THR A 8 -35.21 -1.36 -2.65
N ARG A 9 -36.39 -1.25 -3.27
CA ARG A 9 -37.68 -1.07 -2.62
C ARG A 9 -38.62 -2.12 -3.17
N ILE A 10 -38.92 -3.11 -2.37
CA ILE A 10 -39.79 -4.23 -2.73
C ILE A 10 -41.12 -4.03 -2.02
N VAL A 11 -42.18 -3.83 -2.81
CA VAL A 11 -43.55 -3.68 -2.31
C VAL A 11 -44.31 -4.98 -2.55
N GLN A 12 -44.97 -5.46 -1.51
CA GLN A 12 -45.88 -6.60 -1.50
C GLN A 12 -47.22 -6.12 -0.93
N GLU A 13 -48.33 -6.57 -1.52
CA GLU A 13 -49.68 -6.15 -1.12
C GLU A 13 -50.38 -7.34 -0.44
N LEU A 14 -50.75 -7.18 0.84
CA LEU A 14 -51.58 -8.12 1.57
C LEU A 14 -53.05 -7.88 1.22
N GLN A 15 -53.75 -8.92 0.79
CA GLN A 15 -55.21 -8.85 0.66
C GLN A 15 -55.83 -9.03 2.05
N LEU A 16 -56.23 -7.92 2.65
CA LEU A 16 -56.97 -7.94 3.91
C LEU A 16 -58.35 -8.56 3.70
N HIS A 17 -58.81 -9.37 4.65
CA HIS A 17 -60.02 -10.18 4.50
C HIS A 17 -61.30 -9.35 4.57
N LEU A 18 -61.29 -8.23 5.33
CA LEU A 18 -62.43 -7.33 5.51
C LEU A 18 -62.14 -5.90 5.00
N ASP A 19 -63.14 -5.27 4.37
CA ASP A 19 -63.05 -3.87 3.95
C ASP A 19 -62.95 -2.93 5.17
N GLY A 20 -61.87 -2.16 5.25
CA GLY A 20 -61.60 -1.24 6.37
C GLY A 20 -60.81 -1.85 7.53
N GLU A 21 -60.37 -3.10 7.39
CA GLU A 21 -59.40 -3.74 8.27
C GLU A 21 -58.06 -3.01 8.25
N THR A 22 -57.37 -2.93 9.41
CA THR A 22 -56.06 -2.29 9.51
C THR A 22 -55.04 -3.17 10.21
N LEU A 23 -53.79 -3.16 9.77
CA LEU A 23 -52.71 -3.86 10.46
C LEU A 23 -52.31 -3.17 11.78
N VAL A 24 -52.39 -3.90 12.89
CA VAL A 24 -52.20 -3.35 14.24
C VAL A 24 -50.84 -3.73 14.80
N VAL A 25 -50.44 -5.00 14.76
CA VAL A 25 -49.21 -5.50 15.40
C VAL A 25 -48.40 -6.35 14.41
N SER A 26 -47.09 -6.38 14.60
CA SER A 26 -46.15 -7.14 13.77
C SER A 26 -45.11 -7.88 14.60
N ALA A 27 -44.64 -9.02 14.12
CA ALA A 27 -43.48 -9.74 14.63
C ALA A 27 -42.67 -10.33 13.47
N ILE A 28 -41.38 -10.56 13.71
CA ILE A 28 -40.45 -11.02 12.66
C ILE A 28 -39.77 -12.30 13.12
N ASP A 29 -39.90 -13.33 12.29
CA ASP A 29 -39.07 -14.53 12.35
C ASP A 29 -37.78 -14.24 11.57
N ALA A 30 -36.73 -13.97 12.35
CA ALA A 30 -35.41 -13.61 11.87
C ALA A 30 -34.71 -14.74 11.10
N GLU A 31 -34.96 -16.00 11.49
CA GLU A 31 -34.26 -17.17 10.98
C GLU A 31 -34.82 -17.60 9.62
N ARG A 32 -36.15 -17.64 9.48
CA ARG A 32 -36.81 -18.01 8.21
C ARG A 32 -37.20 -16.79 7.37
N HIS A 33 -36.88 -15.57 7.82
CA HIS A 33 -37.19 -14.29 7.16
C HIS A 33 -38.68 -14.13 6.82
N ARG A 34 -39.53 -14.33 7.82
CA ARG A 34 -40.98 -14.15 7.71
C ARG A 34 -41.45 -12.99 8.60
N ALA A 35 -42.38 -12.20 8.11
CA ALA A 35 -43.10 -11.23 8.91
C ALA A 35 -44.52 -11.74 9.17
N PHE A 36 -44.96 -11.58 10.41
CA PHE A 36 -46.32 -11.85 10.82
C PHE A 36 -47.00 -10.54 11.16
N PHE A 37 -48.25 -10.40 10.75
CA PHE A 37 -49.07 -9.23 11.01
C PHE A 37 -50.41 -9.65 11.58
N VAL A 38 -50.90 -8.92 12.58
CA VAL A 38 -52.26 -9.09 13.09
C VAL A 38 -53.07 -7.84 12.80
N SER A 39 -54.29 -8.05 12.31
CA SER A 39 -55.22 -6.96 12.03
C SER A 39 -56.12 -6.58 13.19
N SER A 40 -56.85 -5.49 13.03
CA SER A 40 -57.87 -5.01 13.97
C SER A 40 -59.07 -5.97 14.11
N ALA A 41 -59.22 -6.93 13.19
CA ALA A 41 -60.25 -7.97 13.25
C ALA A 41 -59.69 -9.33 13.75
N ASN A 42 -58.48 -9.34 14.31
CA ASN A 42 -57.80 -10.53 14.85
C ASN A 42 -57.46 -11.62 13.80
N PHE A 43 -57.27 -11.23 12.55
CA PHE A 43 -56.69 -12.12 11.54
C PHE A 43 -55.17 -12.05 11.59
N LEU A 44 -54.54 -13.23 11.60
CA LEU A 44 -53.10 -13.40 11.50
C LEU A 44 -52.72 -13.61 10.02
N TYR A 45 -51.82 -12.77 9.53
CA TYR A 45 -51.24 -12.82 8.20
C TYR A 45 -49.77 -13.16 8.30
N SER A 46 -49.29 -14.03 7.40
CA SER A 46 -47.86 -14.33 7.27
C SER A 46 -47.33 -13.93 5.88
N VAL A 47 -46.13 -13.36 5.85
CA VAL A 47 -45.47 -12.87 4.64
C VAL A 47 -44.02 -13.31 4.61
N ASN A 48 -43.59 -13.93 3.51
CA ASN A 48 -42.18 -14.20 3.27
C ASN A 48 -41.48 -12.91 2.82
N LEU A 49 -40.56 -12.41 3.65
CA LEU A 49 -39.75 -11.23 3.33
C LEU A 49 -38.69 -11.53 2.26
N LEU A 50 -38.36 -12.82 2.08
CA LEU A 50 -37.49 -13.33 1.02
C LEU A 50 -38.29 -13.78 -0.21
N ALA A 51 -38.55 -12.87 -1.15
CA ALA A 51 -38.43 -13.26 -2.55
C ALA A 51 -36.93 -13.17 -2.89
N SER A 52 -36.20 -14.27 -2.70
CA SER A 52 -34.75 -14.30 -2.86
C SER A 52 -34.34 -13.84 -4.27
N THR A 53 -33.30 -13.01 -4.31
CA THR A 53 -32.53 -12.56 -5.48
C THR A 53 -31.90 -13.70 -6.33
N GLN A 54 -32.14 -14.97 -5.98
CA GLN A 54 -31.46 -16.13 -6.57
C GLN A 54 -32.36 -17.11 -7.32
N GLN A 55 -33.69 -16.88 -7.37
CA GLN A 55 -34.57 -17.65 -8.26
C GLN A 55 -35.39 -16.71 -9.16
N PRO A 56 -35.47 -16.98 -10.48
CA PRO A 56 -36.28 -16.20 -11.40
C PRO A 56 -37.74 -16.57 -11.20
N LEU A 57 -38.42 -15.90 -10.27
CA LEU A 57 -39.87 -15.95 -10.17
C LEU A 57 -40.46 -14.96 -11.17
N GLN A 58 -41.43 -15.42 -11.95
CA GLN A 58 -42.20 -14.62 -12.89
C GLN A 58 -42.79 -13.40 -12.16
N TRP A 59 -42.27 -12.21 -12.49
CA TRP A 59 -42.75 -10.93 -11.98
C TRP A 59 -44.10 -10.53 -12.61
N SER A 60 -45.15 -11.29 -12.33
CA SER A 60 -46.51 -10.76 -12.38
C SER A 60 -46.86 -10.11 -11.03
N LYS A 61 -47.96 -9.34 -10.95
CA LYS A 61 -48.66 -9.10 -9.68
C LYS A 61 -48.94 -10.45 -9.01
N THR A 62 -48.00 -10.99 -8.24
CA THR A 62 -48.20 -12.20 -7.47
C THR A 62 -49.04 -11.81 -6.27
N THR A 63 -50.35 -11.90 -6.44
CA THR A 63 -51.27 -12.21 -5.34
C THR A 63 -50.76 -13.51 -4.72
N LEU A 64 -49.97 -13.41 -3.66
CA LEU A 64 -49.60 -14.59 -2.89
C LEU A 64 -50.83 -15.02 -2.09
N ASP A 65 -51.10 -16.32 -2.02
CA ASP A 65 -51.97 -16.88 -0.99
C ASP A 65 -51.33 -16.52 0.36
N SER A 66 -51.76 -15.41 0.97
CA SER A 66 -51.47 -15.14 2.37
C SER A 66 -52.22 -16.21 3.16
N ASP A 67 -51.48 -17.04 3.91
CA ASP A 67 -52.10 -17.88 4.93
C ASP A 67 -52.77 -16.95 5.94
N VAL A 68 -54.10 -16.87 5.89
CA VAL A 68 -54.94 -16.07 6.79
C VAL A 68 -55.58 -17.02 7.78
N GLU A 69 -55.37 -16.76 9.07
CA GLU A 69 -56.00 -17.53 10.15
C GLU A 69 -56.69 -16.59 11.14
N GLU A 70 -57.91 -16.95 11.54
CA GLU A 70 -58.68 -16.20 12.54
C GLU A 70 -58.26 -16.62 13.94
N VAL A 71 -57.79 -15.67 14.75
CA VAL A 71 -57.49 -15.92 16.17
C VAL A 71 -58.78 -15.77 16.97
N LEU A 72 -59.32 -16.88 17.46
CA LEU A 72 -60.57 -16.91 18.22
C LEU A 72 -60.38 -16.27 19.61
N LEU A 73 -61.01 -15.12 19.83
CA LEU A 73 -61.02 -14.36 21.09
C LEU A 73 -62.46 -14.11 21.59
N GLU A 74 -62.58 -13.61 22.82
CA GLU A 74 -63.89 -13.20 23.36
C GLU A 74 -64.46 -12.00 22.56
N PRO A 75 -65.80 -11.88 22.42
CA PRO A 75 -66.40 -10.81 21.61
C PRO A 75 -66.09 -9.42 22.18
N GLY A 76 -65.32 -8.62 21.41
CA GLY A 76 -64.89 -7.27 21.82
C GLY A 76 -63.41 -7.18 22.21
N ASP A 77 -62.71 -8.32 22.35
CA ASP A 77 -61.28 -8.39 22.60
C ASP A 77 -60.47 -8.31 21.29
N PHE A 78 -59.26 -7.78 21.36
CA PHE A 78 -58.37 -7.66 20.21
C PHE A 78 -56.89 -7.74 20.60
N ILE A 79 -56.06 -8.18 19.66
CA ILE A 79 -54.62 -8.36 19.89
C ILE A 79 -53.91 -7.00 19.86
N VAL A 80 -53.08 -6.75 20.88
CA VAL A 80 -52.39 -5.46 21.09
C VAL A 80 -50.86 -5.60 21.13
N ALA A 81 -50.35 -6.78 21.43
CA ALA A 81 -48.92 -7.07 21.45
C ALA A 81 -48.64 -8.44 20.83
N MET A 82 -47.51 -8.57 20.16
CA MET A 82 -47.06 -9.80 19.51
C MET A 82 -45.55 -9.85 19.49
N ASP A 83 -44.99 -11.02 19.76
CA ASP A 83 -43.56 -11.29 19.62
C ASP A 83 -43.32 -12.72 19.11
N TYR A 84 -42.18 -12.97 18.47
CA TYR A 84 -41.83 -14.29 17.95
C TYR A 84 -40.81 -14.98 18.86
N LEU A 85 -41.20 -16.12 19.43
CA LEU A 85 -40.37 -16.90 20.35
C LEU A 85 -39.56 -17.93 19.56
N MET A 86 -38.29 -17.60 19.28
CA MET A 86 -37.42 -18.43 18.43
C MET A 86 -37.29 -19.87 18.95
N GLU A 87 -37.06 -20.08 20.25
CA GLU A 87 -36.85 -21.42 20.81
C GLU A 87 -38.09 -22.34 20.71
N LYS A 88 -39.29 -21.75 20.64
CA LYS A 88 -40.57 -22.48 20.53
C LYS A 88 -41.14 -22.46 19.11
N GLU A 89 -40.48 -21.79 18.16
CA GLU A 89 -40.97 -21.53 16.80
C GLU A 89 -42.44 -21.06 16.75
N SER A 90 -42.83 -20.24 17.74
CA SER A 90 -44.23 -19.89 18.02
C SER A 90 -44.39 -18.39 18.23
N LEU A 91 -45.56 -17.84 17.86
CA LEU A 91 -45.94 -16.46 18.14
C LEU A 91 -46.60 -16.36 19.51
N LEU A 92 -46.15 -15.40 20.30
CA LEU A 92 -46.83 -15.02 21.53
C LEU A 92 -47.71 -13.80 21.26
N LEU A 93 -49.02 -13.96 21.46
CA LEU A 93 -50.03 -12.93 21.24
C LEU A 93 -50.61 -12.48 22.58
N GLY A 94 -50.67 -11.17 22.81
CA GLY A 94 -51.31 -10.57 23.98
C GLY A 94 -52.56 -9.79 23.60
N SER A 95 -53.68 -10.12 24.24
CA SER A 95 -54.97 -9.45 24.02
C SER A 95 -55.20 -8.27 24.95
N ALA A 96 -56.08 -7.35 24.53
CA ALA A 96 -56.45 -6.17 25.27
C ALA A 96 -57.15 -6.51 26.59
N ASP A 97 -57.90 -7.62 26.65
CA ASP A 97 -58.55 -8.11 27.88
C ASP A 97 -57.61 -8.94 28.77
N GLY A 98 -56.39 -9.22 28.30
CA GLY A 98 -55.32 -9.80 29.12
C GLY A 98 -55.02 -11.26 28.84
N CYS A 99 -55.60 -11.87 27.80
CA CYS A 99 -55.25 -13.24 27.41
C CYS A 99 -53.87 -13.28 26.74
N LEU A 100 -53.02 -14.23 27.15
CA LEU A 100 -51.78 -14.59 26.48
C LEU A 100 -51.99 -15.89 25.71
N LEU A 101 -51.78 -15.85 24.40
CA LEU A 101 -51.94 -16.98 23.49
C LEU A 101 -50.58 -17.33 22.88
N LEU A 102 -50.24 -18.62 22.87
CA LEU A 102 -49.13 -19.15 22.11
C LEU A 102 -49.68 -19.79 20.83
N TYR A 103 -49.28 -19.27 19.68
CA TYR A 103 -49.64 -19.80 18.38
C TYR A 103 -48.44 -20.53 17.76
N ASN A 104 -48.55 -21.83 17.58
CA ASN A 104 -47.53 -22.64 16.92
C ASN A 104 -47.64 -22.45 15.39
N VAL A 105 -46.57 -21.96 14.77
CA VAL A 105 -46.56 -21.60 13.35
C VAL A 105 -46.59 -22.83 12.44
N GLU A 106 -46.02 -23.95 12.86
CA GLU A 106 -46.00 -25.18 12.04
C GLU A 106 -47.28 -25.99 12.19
N GLU A 107 -47.78 -26.12 13.42
CA GLU A 107 -48.99 -26.90 13.73
C GLU A 107 -50.29 -26.12 13.48
N ARG A 108 -50.22 -24.78 13.35
CA ARG A 108 -51.37 -23.88 13.19
C ARG A 108 -52.38 -24.04 14.33
N THR A 109 -51.86 -24.18 15.55
CA THR A 109 -52.64 -24.36 16.78
C THR A 109 -52.42 -23.18 17.72
N THR A 110 -53.50 -22.70 18.33
CA THR A 110 -53.48 -21.68 19.39
C THR A 110 -53.70 -22.31 20.76
N GLU A 111 -52.81 -22.03 21.70
CA GLU A 111 -52.92 -22.45 23.10
C GLU A 111 -53.01 -21.22 24.02
N VAL A 112 -53.91 -21.25 25.01
CA VAL A 112 -53.98 -20.20 26.03
C VAL A 112 -52.97 -20.51 27.12
N VAL A 113 -51.96 -19.67 27.28
CA VAL A 113 -50.85 -19.89 28.24
C VAL A 113 -51.01 -19.10 29.53
N GLY A 114 -51.81 -18.04 29.53
CA GLY A 114 -52.10 -17.27 30.75
C GLY A 114 -53.14 -16.17 30.57
N ARG A 115 -53.62 -15.61 31.69
CA ARG A 115 -54.48 -14.41 31.70
C ARG A 115 -53.93 -13.43 32.74
N LEU A 116 -53.75 -12.17 32.32
CA LEU A 116 -53.19 -11.09 33.12
C LEU A 116 -54.27 -10.07 33.47
N GLU A 117 -54.34 -9.66 34.74
CA GLU A 117 -55.26 -8.60 35.16
C GLU A 117 -54.85 -7.26 34.54
N GLY A 118 -55.84 -6.50 34.04
CA GLY A 118 -55.59 -5.18 33.47
C GLY A 118 -55.24 -5.13 31.99
N GLY A 119 -55.28 -6.27 31.28
CA GLY A 119 -54.99 -6.30 29.85
C GLY A 119 -53.50 -6.27 29.52
N VAL A 120 -53.09 -6.88 28.41
CA VAL A 120 -51.70 -6.77 27.93
C VAL A 120 -51.50 -5.42 27.25
N LYS A 121 -50.33 -4.80 27.42
CA LYS A 121 -49.97 -3.57 26.69
C LYS A 121 -48.76 -3.75 25.81
N THR A 122 -47.67 -4.27 26.35
CA THR A 122 -46.46 -4.56 25.56
C THR A 122 -45.88 -5.90 25.95
N ILE A 123 -45.28 -6.57 24.96
CA ILE A 123 -44.51 -7.79 25.12
C ILE A 123 -43.15 -7.51 24.49
N ALA A 124 -42.08 -7.85 25.20
CA ALA A 124 -40.74 -7.73 24.68
C ALA A 124 -39.86 -8.86 25.23
N SER A 125 -39.36 -9.70 24.35
CA SER A 125 -38.39 -10.74 24.66
C SER A 125 -37.00 -10.17 24.89
N SER A 126 -36.22 -10.81 25.76
CA SER A 126 -34.81 -10.49 25.95
C SER A 126 -34.01 -10.90 24.70
N PRO A 127 -32.92 -10.19 24.34
CA PRO A 127 -32.17 -10.47 23.11
C PRO A 127 -31.51 -11.85 23.06
N ASP A 128 -31.31 -12.48 24.21
CA ASP A 128 -30.79 -13.85 24.33
C ASP A 128 -31.90 -14.93 24.29
N GLY A 129 -33.17 -14.53 24.14
CA GLY A 129 -34.30 -15.46 24.04
C GLY A 129 -34.63 -16.20 25.33
N ALA A 130 -34.12 -15.76 26.49
CA ALA A 130 -34.31 -16.48 27.74
C ALA A 130 -35.48 -15.96 28.58
N LEU A 131 -35.76 -14.65 28.56
CA LEU A 131 -36.80 -14.01 29.36
C LEU A 131 -37.78 -13.23 28.50
N LEU A 132 -38.97 -13.06 29.05
CA LEU A 132 -40.05 -12.26 28.48
C LEU A 132 -40.46 -11.19 29.47
N SER A 133 -40.59 -9.96 29.01
CA SER A 133 -41.19 -8.87 29.77
C SER A 133 -42.56 -8.51 29.22
N VAL A 134 -43.55 -8.40 30.11
CA VAL A 134 -44.93 -8.05 29.79
C VAL A 134 -45.38 -6.90 30.68
N THR A 135 -46.00 -5.89 30.09
CA THR A 135 -46.62 -4.80 30.84
C THR A 135 -48.14 -4.86 30.76
N THR A 136 -48.81 -4.57 31.87
CA THR A 136 -50.28 -4.54 31.93
C THR A 136 -50.85 -3.13 31.86
N GLY A 137 -52.13 -3.00 31.51
CA GLY A 137 -52.84 -1.71 31.53
C GLY A 137 -53.01 -1.11 32.94
N LEU A 138 -52.79 -1.90 34.00
CA LEU A 138 -52.73 -1.44 35.39
C LEU A 138 -51.36 -0.88 35.78
N GLY A 139 -50.38 -0.85 34.87
CA GLY A 139 -49.05 -0.32 35.14
C GLY A 139 -48.13 -1.30 35.88
N GLN A 140 -48.44 -2.60 35.83
CA GLN A 140 -47.56 -3.65 36.34
C GLN A 140 -46.61 -4.14 35.26
N LEU A 141 -45.41 -4.52 35.69
CA LEU A 141 -44.38 -5.15 34.88
C LEU A 141 -44.15 -6.56 35.42
N LEU A 142 -44.33 -7.54 34.55
CA LEU A 142 -44.05 -8.95 34.81
C LEU A 142 -42.86 -9.38 33.96
N VAL A 143 -41.89 -10.02 34.57
CA VAL A 143 -40.78 -10.69 33.85
C VAL A 143 -40.85 -12.18 34.15
N MET A 144 -40.89 -12.98 33.09
CA MET A 144 -41.08 -14.43 33.17
C MET A 144 -40.14 -15.18 32.24
N THR A 145 -39.97 -16.47 32.48
CA THR A 145 -39.27 -17.39 31.57
C THR A 145 -40.19 -17.82 30.44
N HIS A 146 -39.63 -18.46 29.40
CA HIS A 146 -40.41 -19.02 28.30
C HIS A 146 -41.31 -20.19 28.74
N ASP A 147 -41.05 -20.79 29.90
CA ASP A 147 -41.89 -21.81 30.54
C ASP A 147 -43.01 -21.20 31.41
N TRP A 148 -43.28 -19.90 31.25
CA TRP A 148 -44.33 -19.16 31.93
C TRP A 148 -44.14 -19.02 33.45
N GLU A 149 -42.92 -19.25 33.95
CA GLU A 149 -42.57 -19.01 35.35
C GLU A 149 -42.26 -17.53 35.57
N VAL A 150 -43.02 -16.87 36.45
CA VAL A 150 -42.81 -15.46 36.80
C VAL A 150 -41.60 -15.33 37.73
N LEU A 151 -40.58 -14.58 37.30
CA LEU A 151 -39.42 -14.26 38.13
C LEU A 151 -39.73 -13.18 39.15
N PHE A 152 -40.39 -12.12 38.71
CA PHE A 152 -40.86 -11.04 39.57
C PHE A 152 -42.00 -10.25 38.91
N GLU A 153 -42.76 -9.58 39.76
CA GLU A 153 -43.81 -8.64 39.40
C GLU A 153 -43.59 -7.33 40.18
N THR A 154 -43.59 -6.20 39.49
CA THR A 154 -43.34 -4.88 40.10
C THR A 154 -44.15 -3.78 39.41
N SER A 155 -44.33 -2.64 40.07
CA SER A 155 -44.95 -1.46 39.46
C SER A 155 -43.95 -0.72 38.56
N ILE A 156 -44.38 -0.28 37.38
CA ILE A 156 -43.54 0.46 36.42
C ILE A 156 -43.08 1.81 37.00
N ASP A 157 -43.86 2.42 37.89
CA ASP A 157 -43.46 3.60 38.66
C ASP A 157 -43.55 3.36 40.17
N PRO A 158 -42.49 2.80 40.78
CA PRO A 158 -42.49 2.44 42.19
C PRO A 158 -42.55 3.65 43.14
N GLN A 159 -42.25 4.87 42.66
CA GLN A 159 -42.32 6.09 43.50
C GLN A 159 -43.72 6.71 43.51
N SER A 160 -44.45 6.67 42.38
CA SER A 160 -45.85 7.13 42.33
C SER A 160 -46.82 6.30 43.19
N ALA A 161 -46.48 5.03 43.45
CA ALA A 161 -47.28 4.14 44.30
C ALA A 161 -47.43 4.64 45.76
N SER A 162 -46.59 5.56 46.22
CA SER A 162 -46.69 6.17 47.55
C SER A 162 -47.63 7.38 47.63
N ALA A 163 -48.16 7.86 46.49
CA ALA A 163 -49.01 9.03 46.41
C ALA A 163 -50.08 8.89 45.32
N CYS A 164 -51.12 8.09 45.56
CA CYS A 164 -52.53 8.33 45.19
C CYS A 164 -53.35 7.04 45.29
N GLU A 165 -54.39 7.04 46.14
CA GLU A 165 -55.60 6.26 45.87
C GLU A 165 -56.22 6.83 44.58
N ILE A 166 -56.11 6.09 43.46
CA ILE A 166 -56.65 6.53 42.17
C ILE A 166 -58.13 6.15 42.11
N ASN A 167 -59.00 7.15 42.26
CA ASN A 167 -60.39 7.05 41.82
C ASN A 167 -60.44 7.02 40.28
N SER A 168 -60.99 5.94 39.75
CA SER A 168 -61.74 5.80 38.50
C SER A 168 -61.37 6.65 37.26
N SER A 169 -60.91 5.93 36.22
CA SER A 169 -61.54 5.87 34.89
C SER A 169 -61.33 6.99 33.85
N ASP A 170 -60.11 7.49 33.60
CA ASP A 170 -59.84 8.16 32.30
C ASP A 170 -58.36 8.25 31.83
N GLY A 171 -57.38 7.79 32.61
CA GLY A 171 -55.97 7.83 32.19
C GLY A 171 -55.46 6.47 31.68
N GLN A 172 -55.28 6.28 30.37
CA GLN A 172 -54.53 5.12 29.87
C GLN A 172 -53.05 5.25 30.25
N ILE A 173 -52.51 4.25 30.96
CA ILE A 173 -51.07 4.17 31.24
C ILE A 173 -50.35 3.79 29.94
N GLN A 174 -49.44 4.66 29.49
CA GLN A 174 -48.52 4.33 28.41
C GLN A 174 -47.27 3.70 29.00
N SER A 175 -47.00 2.45 28.63
CA SER A 175 -45.79 1.73 28.99
C SER A 175 -45.11 1.19 27.73
N CYS A 176 -43.78 1.25 27.71
CA CYS A 176 -42.97 0.55 26.72
C CYS A 176 -41.72 0.01 27.39
N VAL A 177 -41.21 -1.10 26.84
CA VAL A 177 -40.02 -1.80 27.33
C VAL A 177 -39.02 -1.93 26.20
N SER A 178 -37.74 -1.71 26.49
CA SER A 178 -36.66 -2.02 25.56
C SER A 178 -35.47 -2.62 26.32
N TRP A 179 -34.97 -3.74 25.81
CA TRP A 179 -33.87 -4.47 26.41
C TRP A 179 -32.52 -3.95 25.94
N ARG A 180 -31.54 -3.96 26.84
CA ARG A 180 -30.13 -3.79 26.45
C ARG A 180 -29.69 -5.00 25.62
N GLY A 181 -28.86 -4.79 24.60
CA GLY A 181 -28.44 -5.88 23.70
C GLY A 181 -27.68 -7.04 24.33
N ASP A 182 -27.11 -6.89 25.54
CA ASP A 182 -26.51 -7.99 26.32
C ASP A 182 -27.52 -8.71 27.24
N GLY A 183 -28.78 -8.28 27.25
CA GLY A 183 -29.86 -8.83 28.08
C GLY A 183 -29.73 -8.56 29.58
N LYS A 184 -28.68 -7.88 30.05
CA LYS A 184 -28.43 -7.73 31.51
C LYS A 184 -29.34 -6.71 32.19
N HIS A 185 -29.86 -5.76 31.41
CA HIS A 185 -30.71 -4.68 31.89
C HIS A 185 -31.79 -4.42 30.85
N PHE A 186 -32.89 -3.81 31.29
CA PHE A 186 -33.92 -3.30 30.39
C PHE A 186 -34.42 -1.95 30.91
N ALA A 187 -34.97 -1.15 30.01
CA ALA A 187 -35.49 0.17 30.31
C ALA A 187 -37.00 0.19 30.10
N THR A 188 -37.70 0.93 30.97
CA THR A 188 -39.12 1.21 30.82
C THR A 188 -39.38 2.70 30.83
N LEU A 189 -40.34 3.14 30.03
CA LEU A 189 -40.90 4.48 30.11
C LEU A 189 -42.30 4.36 30.70
N GLY A 190 -42.50 4.91 31.89
CA GLY A 190 -43.76 4.82 32.63
C GLY A 190 -44.32 6.19 33.00
N GLY A 191 -45.63 6.34 32.86
CA GLY A 191 -46.40 7.48 33.38
C GLY A 191 -47.83 7.52 32.86
N PHE A 192 -48.69 8.27 33.55
CA PHE A 192 -50.06 8.55 33.11
C PHE A 192 -50.07 9.53 31.95
N ASP A 193 -51.04 9.39 31.05
CA ASP A 193 -51.19 10.31 29.92
C ASP A 193 -51.37 11.76 30.43
N GLY A 194 -50.59 12.70 29.88
CA GLY A 194 -50.57 14.11 30.33
C GLY A 194 -49.67 14.45 31.53
N ASN A 195 -49.09 13.46 32.23
CA ASN A 195 -48.14 13.67 33.32
C ASN A 195 -46.68 13.48 32.87
N PRO A 196 -45.69 14.13 33.54
CA PRO A 196 -44.29 13.95 33.20
C PRO A 196 -43.87 12.50 33.50
N LYS A 197 -43.36 11.82 32.48
CA LYS A 197 -42.96 10.40 32.49
C LYS A 197 -41.54 10.26 33.02
N ARG A 198 -41.19 9.06 33.47
CA ARG A 198 -39.84 8.72 33.93
C ARG A 198 -39.25 7.55 33.15
N LEU A 199 -37.98 7.67 32.79
CA LEU A 199 -37.18 6.55 32.29
C LEU A 199 -36.60 5.79 33.49
N THR A 200 -36.93 4.51 33.61
CA THR A 200 -36.44 3.63 34.69
C THR A 200 -35.66 2.48 34.09
N ILE A 201 -34.50 2.19 34.66
CA ILE A 201 -33.62 1.11 34.24
C ILE A 201 -33.63 0.03 35.31
N TRP A 202 -33.84 -1.20 34.88
CA TRP A 202 -34.06 -2.36 35.74
C TRP A 202 -32.96 -3.40 35.55
N GLU A 203 -32.64 -4.11 36.64
CA GLU A 203 -31.80 -5.30 36.59
C GLU A 203 -32.62 -6.52 36.15
N ARG A 204 -32.01 -7.36 35.30
CA ARG A 204 -32.65 -8.54 34.72
C ARG A 204 -33.18 -9.54 35.77
N GLU A 205 -32.36 -9.95 36.74
CA GLU A 205 -32.68 -11.08 37.63
C GLU A 205 -33.46 -10.66 38.88
N SER A 206 -33.15 -9.48 39.42
CA SER A 206 -33.65 -9.04 40.73
C SER A 206 -34.95 -8.23 40.64
N GLY A 207 -35.29 -7.71 39.45
CA GLY A 207 -36.39 -6.76 39.26
C GLY A 207 -36.22 -5.44 40.00
N LYS A 208 -35.02 -5.15 40.50
CA LYS A 208 -34.72 -3.90 41.20
C LYS A 208 -34.42 -2.78 40.21
N VAL A 209 -34.83 -1.57 40.59
CA VAL A 209 -34.45 -0.34 39.87
C VAL A 209 -32.96 -0.10 40.05
N HIS A 210 -32.21 -0.17 38.95
CA HIS A 210 -30.78 0.18 38.92
C HIS A 210 -30.59 1.70 38.93
N SER A 211 -31.38 2.42 38.11
CA SER A 211 -31.33 3.87 38.03
C SER A 211 -32.63 4.43 37.43
N SER A 212 -32.85 5.73 37.60
CA SER A 212 -34.01 6.42 37.05
C SER A 212 -33.68 7.85 36.66
N SER A 213 -34.26 8.35 35.57
CA SER A 213 -34.09 9.73 35.14
C SER A 213 -34.93 10.71 35.95
N ASP A 214 -34.66 12.01 35.76
CA ASP A 214 -35.61 13.07 36.11
C ASP A 214 -36.92 12.90 35.29
N THR A 215 -38.02 13.38 35.85
CA THR A 215 -39.33 13.36 35.18
C THR A 215 -39.38 14.44 34.11
N LYS A 216 -39.76 14.06 32.89
CA LYS A 216 -39.89 14.97 31.74
C LYS A 216 -41.12 14.59 30.91
N ASN A 217 -41.58 15.51 30.07
CA ASN A 217 -42.66 15.23 29.14
C ASN A 217 -42.11 14.44 27.95
N PHE A 218 -42.23 13.11 27.98
CA PHE A 218 -41.78 12.25 26.88
C PHE A 218 -42.93 11.91 25.91
N MET A 219 -42.64 11.89 24.61
CA MET A 219 -43.62 11.61 23.55
C MET A 219 -43.90 10.11 23.41
N GLY A 220 -45.18 9.74 23.51
CA GLY A 220 -45.69 8.41 23.15
C GLY A 220 -44.98 7.24 23.84
N GLN A 221 -44.84 6.13 23.09
CA GLN A 221 -44.11 4.90 23.44
C GLN A 221 -42.71 4.84 22.80
N SER A 222 -42.11 5.99 22.48
CA SER A 222 -40.86 6.09 21.72
C SER A 222 -39.63 5.83 22.60
N LEU A 223 -39.37 4.57 22.96
CA LEU A 223 -38.22 4.12 23.73
C LEU A 223 -37.46 3.03 22.98
N ASP A 224 -36.14 3.15 22.91
CA ASP A 224 -35.30 2.05 22.46
C ASP A 224 -33.90 2.08 23.08
N TRP A 225 -33.32 0.91 23.32
CA TRP A 225 -31.94 0.78 23.80
C TRP A 225 -31.04 0.44 22.61
N MET A 226 -29.99 1.24 22.42
CA MET A 226 -28.95 0.96 21.43
C MET A 226 -28.38 -0.46 21.64
N PRO A 227 -28.36 -1.34 20.63
CA PRO A 227 -27.93 -2.74 20.79
C PRO A 227 -26.50 -2.92 21.36
N SER A 228 -25.56 -2.03 21.05
CA SER A 228 -24.22 -2.01 21.68
C SER A 228 -24.25 -1.78 23.20
N GLY A 229 -25.38 -1.31 23.73
CA GLY A 229 -25.66 -1.08 25.14
C GLY A 229 -25.27 0.30 25.65
N ALA A 230 -24.70 1.17 24.81
CA ALA A 230 -24.12 2.44 25.25
C ALA A 230 -25.17 3.50 25.66
N LYS A 231 -26.27 3.61 24.91
CA LYS A 231 -27.25 4.70 25.05
C LYS A 231 -28.68 4.19 24.97
N VAL A 232 -29.57 4.79 25.75
CA VAL A 232 -31.03 4.65 25.65
C VAL A 232 -31.57 5.89 24.97
N VAL A 233 -32.45 5.74 23.99
CA VAL A 233 -33.03 6.86 23.23
C VAL A 233 -34.50 7.03 23.57
N THR A 234 -34.92 8.28 23.75
CA THR A 234 -36.32 8.68 23.93
C THR A 234 -36.58 10.04 23.29
N ALA A 235 -37.86 10.37 23.10
CA ALA A 235 -38.33 11.62 22.52
C ALA A 235 -38.86 12.58 23.60
N HIS A 236 -38.27 13.75 23.74
CA HIS A 236 -38.72 14.79 24.67
C HIS A 236 -39.67 15.78 23.97
N ASP A 237 -40.88 15.90 24.50
CA ASP A 237 -41.88 16.86 24.05
C ASP A 237 -41.63 18.25 24.62
N ARG A 238 -41.52 19.23 23.71
CA ARG A 238 -41.31 20.64 24.04
C ARG A 238 -42.37 21.54 23.42
N ARG A 239 -43.51 20.97 23.00
CA ARG A 239 -44.63 21.73 22.43
C ARG A 239 -45.13 22.81 23.39
N THR A 240 -45.16 22.50 24.69
CA THR A 240 -45.52 23.46 25.76
C THR A 240 -44.57 24.65 25.86
N GLU A 241 -43.32 24.51 25.38
CA GLU A 241 -42.31 25.57 25.32
C GLU A 241 -42.31 26.32 23.98
N GLY A 242 -43.18 25.94 23.02
CA GLY A 242 -43.17 26.47 21.66
C GLY A 242 -41.91 26.10 20.86
N LYS A 243 -41.24 24.99 21.21
CA LYS A 243 -39.99 24.54 20.58
C LYS A 243 -40.17 23.16 19.94
N CYS A 244 -39.30 22.85 18.98
CA CYS A 244 -39.27 21.56 18.31
C CYS A 244 -38.94 20.41 19.30
N PRO A 245 -39.47 19.20 19.07
CA PRO A 245 -39.14 18.03 19.88
C PRO A 245 -37.65 17.67 19.75
N LEU A 246 -37.12 17.06 20.81
CA LEU A 246 -35.72 16.61 20.86
C LEU A 246 -35.66 15.08 20.97
N ILE A 247 -34.71 14.48 20.26
CA ILE A 247 -34.28 13.11 20.51
C ILE A 247 -33.19 13.18 21.57
N VAL A 248 -33.41 12.53 22.71
CA VAL A 248 -32.56 12.61 23.89
C VAL A 248 -31.96 11.24 24.19
N PHE A 249 -30.67 11.24 24.52
CA PHE A 249 -29.91 10.03 24.83
C PHE A 249 -29.53 10.00 26.31
N TYR A 250 -29.85 8.88 26.95
CA TYR A 250 -29.54 8.58 28.34
C TYR A 250 -28.50 7.47 28.44
N GLU A 251 -27.70 7.52 29.50
CA GLU A 251 -26.81 6.43 29.88
C GLU A 251 -27.49 5.49 30.89
N LYS A 252 -26.87 4.34 31.17
CA LYS A 252 -27.38 3.35 32.13
C LYS A 252 -27.57 3.88 33.56
N ASN A 253 -26.98 5.03 33.89
CA ASN A 253 -27.11 5.70 35.18
C ASN A 253 -28.34 6.62 35.27
N GLY A 254 -29.16 6.71 34.21
CA GLY A 254 -30.35 7.58 34.17
C GLY A 254 -30.04 9.04 33.85
N LEU A 255 -28.78 9.41 33.57
CA LEU A 255 -28.37 10.77 33.22
C LEU A 255 -28.45 11.01 31.71
N GLU A 256 -28.87 12.21 31.35
CA GLU A 256 -28.86 12.69 29.95
C GLU A 256 -27.42 12.97 29.50
N ARG A 257 -27.02 12.40 28.37
CA ARG A 257 -25.67 12.51 27.81
C ARG A 257 -25.58 13.45 26.62
N SER A 258 -26.56 13.39 25.71
CA SER A 258 -26.60 14.17 24.48
C SER A 258 -28.02 14.26 23.93
N HIS A 259 -28.32 15.25 23.10
CA HIS A 259 -29.58 15.37 22.38
C HIS A 259 -29.38 16.04 21.01
N PHE A 260 -30.34 15.87 20.10
CA PHE A 260 -30.41 16.65 18.85
C PHE A 260 -31.86 16.94 18.45
N SER A 261 -32.06 17.94 17.59
CA SER A 261 -33.37 18.36 17.07
C SER A 261 -33.71 17.68 15.75
N ILE A 262 -34.99 17.42 15.50
CA ILE A 262 -35.51 16.83 14.25
C ILE A 262 -35.65 17.89 13.12
N GLU A 263 -35.40 19.16 13.42
CA GLU A 263 -35.49 20.30 12.48
C GLU A 263 -36.88 20.43 11.80
N GLU A 264 -37.95 20.13 12.54
CA GLU A 264 -39.35 20.20 12.08
C GLU A 264 -40.19 21.20 12.89
N PRO A 265 -41.40 21.59 12.43
CA PRO A 265 -42.31 22.45 13.17
C PRO A 265 -42.69 21.91 14.56
N THR A 266 -43.17 22.79 15.43
CA THR A 266 -43.51 22.50 16.84
C THR A 266 -44.67 21.51 17.04
N GLU A 267 -45.49 21.29 16.02
CA GLU A 267 -46.71 20.48 16.09
C GLU A 267 -46.49 18.97 15.83
N VAL A 268 -45.26 18.59 15.52
CA VAL A 268 -44.93 17.22 15.12
C VAL A 268 -44.94 16.24 16.29
N VAL A 269 -45.29 14.98 16.03
CA VAL A 269 -45.31 13.88 17.03
C VAL A 269 -44.40 12.75 16.59
N ILE A 270 -43.52 12.30 17.50
CA ILE A 270 -42.67 11.12 17.28
C ILE A 270 -43.41 9.89 17.80
N GLN A 271 -43.80 9.00 16.90
CA GLN A 271 -44.60 7.81 17.22
C GLN A 271 -43.74 6.58 17.56
N ALA A 272 -42.57 6.44 16.94
CA ALA A 272 -41.66 5.34 17.20
C ALA A 272 -40.19 5.76 17.00
N LEU A 273 -39.31 5.15 17.78
CA LEU A 273 -37.85 5.25 17.67
C LEU A 273 -37.27 3.84 17.68
N LYS A 274 -36.43 3.50 16.70
CA LYS A 274 -35.79 2.17 16.63
C LYS A 274 -34.36 2.26 16.09
N TRP A 275 -33.44 1.62 16.81
CA TRP A 275 -32.08 1.36 16.37
C TRP A 275 -32.01 0.15 15.44
N ASN A 276 -31.08 0.18 14.50
CA ASN A 276 -30.72 -1.01 13.74
C ASN A 276 -29.82 -1.95 14.57
N CYS A 277 -29.72 -3.21 14.15
CA CYS A 277 -29.06 -4.26 14.94
C CYS A 277 -27.56 -4.01 15.22
N ASN A 278 -26.85 -3.26 14.36
CA ASN A 278 -25.43 -2.92 14.56
C ASN A 278 -25.19 -1.55 15.22
N SER A 279 -26.25 -0.84 15.62
CA SER A 279 -26.20 0.48 16.26
C SER A 279 -25.62 1.63 15.41
N GLU A 280 -25.54 1.50 14.08
CA GLU A 280 -25.06 2.58 13.19
C GLU A 280 -26.14 3.58 12.78
N LEU A 281 -27.41 3.13 12.76
CA LEU A 281 -28.56 3.89 12.26
C LEU A 281 -29.66 3.97 13.31
N LEU A 282 -30.23 5.15 13.46
CA LEU A 282 -31.44 5.40 14.25
C LEU A 282 -32.55 5.84 13.29
N ALA A 283 -33.71 5.19 13.36
CA ALA A 283 -34.89 5.62 12.62
C ALA A 283 -35.97 6.16 13.57
N ALA A 284 -36.69 7.20 13.14
CA ALA A 284 -37.88 7.70 13.82
C ALA A 284 -39.06 7.78 12.86
N LEU A 285 -40.24 7.39 13.35
CA LEU A 285 -41.51 7.68 12.71
C LEU A 285 -42.05 9.00 13.26
N VAL A 286 -42.20 9.95 12.37
CA VAL A 286 -42.52 11.34 12.65
C VAL A 286 -43.83 11.66 11.93
N SER A 287 -44.90 11.87 12.68
CA SER A 287 -46.20 12.23 12.12
C SER A 287 -46.34 13.75 12.05
N CYS A 288 -46.51 14.25 10.83
CA CYS A 288 -46.74 15.66 10.55
C CYS A 288 -48.22 15.90 10.23
N GLY A 289 -48.63 17.17 10.17
CA GLY A 289 -50.03 17.54 9.89
C GLY A 289 -50.58 16.91 8.60
N GLN A 290 -49.75 16.85 7.55
CA GLN A 290 -50.14 16.45 6.19
C GLN A 290 -49.65 15.05 5.76
N TYR A 291 -48.56 14.54 6.35
CA TYR A 291 -47.90 13.29 5.94
C TYR A 291 -47.19 12.65 7.14
N ASP A 292 -46.91 11.35 7.04
CA ASP A 292 -46.05 10.64 7.98
C ASP A 292 -44.67 10.39 7.36
N VAL A 293 -43.61 10.48 8.16
CA VAL A 293 -42.24 10.39 7.69
C VAL A 293 -41.42 9.42 8.51
N ILE A 294 -40.66 8.57 7.84
CA ILE A 294 -39.57 7.81 8.45
C ILE A 294 -38.26 8.54 8.16
N LYS A 295 -37.63 9.06 9.20
CA LYS A 295 -36.32 9.71 9.12
C LYS A 295 -35.23 8.79 9.64
N ILE A 296 -34.10 8.72 8.95
CA ILE A 296 -32.98 7.84 9.30
C ILE A 296 -31.71 8.66 9.51
N TRP A 297 -31.15 8.59 10.71
CA TRP A 297 -29.93 9.29 11.08
C TRP A 297 -28.75 8.36 11.29
N SER A 298 -27.55 8.90 11.09
CA SER A 298 -26.28 8.27 11.47
C SER A 298 -25.43 9.26 12.27
N CYS A 299 -24.68 8.76 13.26
CA CYS A 299 -23.83 9.58 14.10
C CYS A 299 -22.35 9.39 13.73
N SER A 300 -21.63 10.50 13.54
CA SER A 300 -20.16 10.51 13.35
C SER A 300 -19.60 11.83 13.86
N ASN A 301 -18.40 11.81 14.47
CA ASN A 301 -17.80 13.01 15.07
C ASN A 301 -18.74 13.75 16.04
N ASN A 302 -19.56 13.01 16.80
CA ASN A 302 -20.63 13.51 17.68
C ASN A 302 -21.70 14.39 16.99
N HIS A 303 -21.77 14.39 15.66
CA HIS A 303 -22.83 15.03 14.89
C HIS A 303 -23.80 14.00 14.32
N TRP A 304 -25.08 14.34 14.32
CA TRP A 304 -26.15 13.49 13.79
C TRP A 304 -26.53 13.96 12.39
N TYR A 305 -26.24 13.12 11.41
CA TYR A 305 -26.53 13.39 10.00
C TYR A 305 -27.86 12.75 9.62
N LEU A 306 -28.81 13.53 9.13
CA LEU A 306 -30.03 12.98 8.51
C LEU A 306 -29.67 12.46 7.12
N LYS A 307 -29.75 11.14 6.90
CA LYS A 307 -29.26 10.48 5.69
C LYS A 307 -30.35 10.09 4.70
N GLN A 308 -31.55 9.79 5.19
CA GLN A 308 -32.70 9.40 4.37
C GLN A 308 -34.00 9.88 5.01
N GLU A 309 -34.96 10.24 4.16
CA GLU A 309 -36.31 10.60 4.55
C GLU A 309 -37.34 9.93 3.61
N LEU A 310 -38.18 9.06 4.17
CA LEU A 310 -39.23 8.34 3.45
C LEU A 310 -40.60 8.93 3.84
N ARG A 311 -41.35 9.46 2.87
CA ARG A 311 -42.65 10.10 3.10
C ARG A 311 -43.80 9.18 2.71
N TYR A 312 -44.85 9.18 3.53
CA TYR A 312 -46.09 8.42 3.35
C TYR A 312 -47.29 9.33 3.53
N THR A 313 -48.38 9.06 2.82
CA THR A 313 -49.58 9.88 3.00
C THR A 313 -50.26 9.54 4.32
N LYS A 314 -50.90 10.54 4.94
CA LYS A 314 -51.59 10.34 6.22
C LYS A 314 -52.76 9.34 6.15
N LYS A 315 -53.28 9.09 4.94
CA LYS A 315 -54.34 8.10 4.70
C LYS A 315 -53.79 6.67 4.73
N GLU A 316 -52.57 6.47 4.24
CA GLU A 316 -51.91 5.16 4.28
C GLU A 316 -51.65 4.75 5.72
N GLY A 317 -51.10 5.67 6.53
CA GLY A 317 -50.59 5.41 7.88
C GLY A 317 -49.45 4.38 7.86
N VAL A 318 -48.30 4.66 8.46
CA VAL A 318 -47.14 3.77 8.32
C VAL A 318 -46.60 3.29 9.67
N LYS A 319 -46.17 2.04 9.72
CA LYS A 319 -45.36 1.47 10.81
C LYS A 319 -44.08 0.88 10.22
N PHE A 320 -43.08 0.67 11.08
CA PHE A 320 -41.80 0.14 10.63
C PHE A 320 -41.06 -0.65 11.71
N SER A 321 -40.13 -1.49 11.25
CA SER A 321 -39.15 -2.19 12.05
C SER A 321 -37.87 -2.42 11.25
N TRP A 322 -36.72 -2.45 11.94
CA TRP A 322 -35.48 -2.92 11.32
C TRP A 322 -35.48 -4.44 11.22
N ASP A 323 -34.81 -4.97 10.21
CA ASP A 323 -34.50 -6.40 10.19
C ASP A 323 -33.52 -6.71 11.35
N PRO A 324 -33.83 -7.71 12.21
CA PRO A 324 -33.02 -8.03 13.38
C PRO A 324 -31.63 -8.57 13.02
N THR A 325 -31.44 -9.10 11.81
CA THR A 325 -30.19 -9.73 11.34
C THR A 325 -29.46 -8.89 10.31
N LYS A 326 -30.19 -8.13 9.48
CA LYS A 326 -29.64 -7.35 8.37
C LYS A 326 -29.65 -5.84 8.70
N PRO A 327 -28.50 -5.22 9.03
CA PRO A 327 -28.45 -3.87 9.60
C PRO A 327 -28.90 -2.74 8.66
N LEU A 328 -28.94 -2.98 7.36
CA LEU A 328 -29.32 -2.02 6.33
C LEU A 328 -30.66 -2.36 5.66
N HIS A 329 -31.47 -3.21 6.29
CA HIS A 329 -32.80 -3.58 5.81
C HIS A 329 -33.87 -3.04 6.75
N LEU A 330 -34.79 -2.26 6.19
CA LEU A 330 -35.91 -1.64 6.90
C LEU A 330 -37.21 -2.18 6.32
N ILE A 331 -38.09 -2.67 7.18
CA ILE A 331 -39.41 -3.16 6.78
C ILE A 331 -40.42 -2.12 7.24
N CYS A 332 -41.24 -1.64 6.30
CA CYS A 332 -42.33 -0.71 6.56
C CYS A 332 -43.63 -1.36 6.12
N TRP A 333 -44.75 -1.00 6.73
CA TRP A 333 -46.05 -1.42 6.25
C TRP A 333 -47.09 -0.34 6.45
N THR A 334 -48.02 -0.24 5.51
CA THR A 334 -49.16 0.66 5.61
C THR A 334 -50.29 0.00 6.39
N LEU A 335 -51.19 0.79 6.97
CA LEU A 335 -52.35 0.25 7.67
C LEU A 335 -53.26 -0.55 6.73
N GLY A 336 -53.29 -0.18 5.44
CA GLY A 336 -54.07 -0.84 4.39
C GLY A 336 -53.46 -2.12 3.79
N GLY A 337 -52.36 -2.64 4.35
CA GLY A 337 -51.80 -3.94 3.96
C GLY A 337 -50.64 -3.91 2.97
N GLU A 338 -50.10 -2.75 2.59
CA GLU A 338 -48.89 -2.71 1.77
C GLU A 338 -47.65 -2.92 2.64
N VAL A 339 -46.89 -4.00 2.40
CA VAL A 339 -45.62 -4.28 3.07
C VAL A 339 -44.47 -3.90 2.14
N ILE A 340 -43.54 -3.08 2.64
CA ILE A 340 -42.46 -2.48 1.88
C ILE A 340 -41.13 -2.81 2.54
N ALA A 341 -40.31 -3.60 1.86
CA ALA A 341 -38.93 -3.86 2.27
C ALA A 341 -37.97 -2.90 1.54
N HIS A 342 -37.30 -2.05 2.31
CA HIS A 342 -36.23 -1.16 1.85
C HIS A 342 -34.88 -1.77 2.17
N SER A 343 -34.00 -1.84 1.18
CA SER A 343 -32.59 -2.20 1.36
C SER A 343 -31.72 -0.99 1.07
N PHE A 344 -30.79 -0.70 1.97
CA PHE A 344 -29.85 0.40 1.85
C PHE A 344 -28.41 -0.11 1.66
N ALA A 345 -27.56 0.73 1.09
CA ALA A 345 -26.11 0.51 1.08
C ALA A 345 -25.37 1.81 1.43
N TRP A 346 -24.22 1.65 2.08
CA TRP A 346 -23.28 2.75 2.26
C TRP A 346 -22.51 3.00 0.97
N THR A 347 -22.54 4.23 0.45
CA THR A 347 -21.70 4.68 -0.66
C THR A 347 -20.70 5.72 -0.19
N THR A 348 -19.54 5.77 -0.85
CA THR A 348 -18.59 6.88 -0.61
C THR A 348 -19.24 8.20 -1.01
N ALA A 349 -19.09 9.21 -0.16
CA ALA A 349 -19.54 10.57 -0.46
C ALA A 349 -18.54 11.32 -1.36
N VAL A 350 -17.39 10.71 -1.67
CA VAL A 350 -16.31 11.35 -2.44
C VAL A 350 -16.43 10.97 -3.91
N SER A 351 -16.45 11.96 -4.77
CA SER A 351 -16.47 11.81 -6.23
C SER A 351 -15.11 11.39 -6.80
N GLU A 352 -15.07 11.04 -8.08
CA GLU A 352 -13.85 10.70 -8.82
C GLU A 352 -12.82 11.84 -8.85
N THR A 353 -13.25 13.10 -8.75
CA THR A 353 -12.35 14.27 -8.69
C THR A 353 -11.95 14.62 -7.24
N SER A 354 -12.14 13.71 -6.29
CA SER A 354 -11.86 13.90 -4.86
C SER A 354 -12.59 15.08 -4.22
N VAL A 355 -13.83 15.33 -4.64
CA VAL A 355 -14.75 16.25 -3.97
C VAL A 355 -15.71 15.43 -3.10
N ALA A 356 -15.74 15.71 -1.79
CA ALA A 356 -16.68 15.12 -0.86
C ALA A 356 -18.02 15.87 -0.86
N LEU A 357 -19.12 15.13 -0.99
CA LEU A 357 -20.50 15.60 -1.04
C LEU A 357 -21.33 14.86 0.03
N VAL A 358 -21.29 15.33 1.28
CA VAL A 358 -21.94 14.64 2.40
C VAL A 358 -23.36 15.16 2.58
N ILE A 359 -24.33 14.25 2.54
CA ILE A 359 -25.75 14.58 2.81
C ILE A 359 -25.94 14.79 4.32
N ASP A 360 -26.54 15.92 4.69
CA ASP A 360 -27.03 16.23 6.02
C ASP A 360 -28.42 16.88 5.95
N GLY A 361 -29.45 16.05 5.88
CA GLY A 361 -30.84 16.47 5.77
C GLY A 361 -31.09 17.30 4.50
N PRO A 362 -31.56 18.55 4.61
CA PRO A 362 -31.76 19.44 3.46
C PRO A 362 -30.45 20.06 2.96
N ARG A 363 -29.28 19.71 3.50
CA ARG A 363 -27.99 20.30 3.12
C ARG A 363 -27.07 19.26 2.49
N ILE A 364 -26.29 19.68 1.50
CA ILE A 364 -25.13 18.92 1.00
C ILE A 364 -23.88 19.69 1.37
N LEU A 365 -23.06 19.10 2.23
CA LEU A 365 -21.78 19.63 2.68
C LEU A 365 -20.71 19.31 1.63
N ILE A 366 -20.05 20.33 1.09
CA ILE A 366 -19.08 20.20 -0.01
C ILE A 366 -17.67 20.50 0.49
N THR A 367 -16.76 19.55 0.28
CA THR A 367 -15.33 19.70 0.60
C THR A 367 -14.47 19.15 -0.55
N PRO A 368 -13.84 20.01 -1.36
CA PRO A 368 -12.80 19.60 -2.29
C PRO A 368 -11.52 19.20 -1.52
N LEU A 369 -11.22 17.90 -1.47
CA LEU A 369 -10.14 17.37 -0.63
C LEU A 369 -8.74 17.76 -1.11
N HIS A 370 -8.61 18.24 -2.36
CA HIS A 370 -7.37 18.78 -2.90
C HIS A 370 -7.07 20.20 -2.37
N LEU A 371 -8.08 20.97 -1.94
CA LEU A 371 -7.88 22.28 -1.30
C LEU A 371 -7.68 22.13 0.22
N GLY A 372 -8.44 21.24 0.86
CA GLY A 372 -8.35 21.04 2.30
C GLY A 372 -8.98 19.75 2.81
N LEU A 373 -8.33 19.13 3.80
CA LEU A 373 -8.79 17.90 4.45
C LEU A 373 -9.71 18.23 5.63
N MET A 374 -10.91 18.75 5.34
CA MET A 374 -11.89 19.10 6.37
C MET A 374 -12.79 17.90 6.71
N PRO A 375 -12.74 17.35 7.94
CA PRO A 375 -13.65 16.28 8.36
C PRO A 375 -15.06 16.83 8.62
N PRO A 376 -16.14 16.11 8.24
CA PRO A 376 -17.50 16.49 8.58
C PRO A 376 -17.70 16.55 10.11
N PRO A 377 -18.52 17.47 10.66
CA PRO A 377 -19.52 18.28 9.94
C PRO A 377 -18.96 19.55 9.30
N MET A 378 -17.65 19.83 9.43
CA MET A 378 -17.05 20.97 8.74
C MET A 378 -16.98 20.70 7.23
N SER A 379 -17.21 21.74 6.46
CA SER A 379 -17.11 21.74 5.00
C SER A 379 -16.64 23.09 4.51
N LEU A 380 -16.19 23.14 3.25
CA LEU A 380 -15.81 24.42 2.63
C LEU A 380 -17.06 25.31 2.48
N PHE A 381 -18.13 24.76 1.90
CA PHE A 381 -19.43 25.42 1.77
C PHE A 381 -20.55 24.38 1.72
N TYR A 382 -21.81 24.80 1.74
CA TYR A 382 -22.94 23.89 1.63
C TYR A 382 -24.01 24.38 0.67
N LEU A 383 -24.69 23.43 0.02
CA LEU A 383 -25.88 23.68 -0.78
C LEU A 383 -27.11 23.40 0.08
N ALA A 384 -28.04 24.35 0.16
CA ALA A 384 -29.28 24.25 0.91
C ALA A 384 -30.46 23.99 -0.03
N PHE A 385 -31.19 22.91 0.21
CA PHE A 385 -32.33 22.45 -0.58
C PHE A 385 -33.64 22.65 0.19
N PRO A 386 -34.79 22.74 -0.50
CA PRO A 386 -36.08 22.96 0.16
C PRO A 386 -36.59 21.77 0.98
N CYS A 387 -36.08 20.55 0.73
CA CYS A 387 -36.45 19.32 1.43
C CYS A 387 -35.21 18.44 1.61
N THR A 388 -35.32 17.42 2.47
CA THR A 388 -34.23 16.45 2.71
C THR A 388 -33.77 15.79 1.41
N VAL A 389 -32.45 15.71 1.22
CA VAL A 389 -31.83 15.07 0.06
C VAL A 389 -31.75 13.57 0.28
N ASN A 390 -32.33 12.78 -0.63
CA ASN A 390 -32.27 11.31 -0.56
C ASN A 390 -31.19 10.72 -1.47
N GLU A 391 -30.92 11.33 -2.62
CA GLU A 391 -29.83 10.90 -3.52
C GLU A 391 -29.14 12.11 -4.14
N VAL A 392 -27.83 12.00 -4.36
CA VAL A 392 -27.02 13.02 -5.04
C VAL A 392 -26.21 12.35 -6.14
N CYS A 393 -26.14 13.00 -7.30
CA CYS A 393 -25.24 12.62 -8.38
C CYS A 393 -24.40 13.81 -8.82
N PHE A 394 -23.11 13.57 -9.04
CA PHE A 394 -22.14 14.60 -9.40
C PHE A 394 -21.32 14.17 -10.61
N VAL A 395 -21.10 15.10 -11.53
CA VAL A 395 -20.25 14.90 -12.70
C VAL A 395 -19.40 16.14 -12.93
N SER A 396 -18.12 15.93 -13.21
CA SER A 396 -17.21 16.98 -13.66
C SER A 396 -16.78 16.69 -15.10
N LYS A 397 -16.97 17.64 -16.02
CA LYS A 397 -16.52 17.53 -17.42
C LYS A 397 -16.17 18.92 -17.95
N ASN A 398 -15.00 19.06 -18.59
CA ASN A 398 -14.51 20.32 -19.16
C ASN A 398 -14.51 21.50 -18.16
N SER A 399 -14.08 21.26 -16.91
CA SER A 399 -14.06 22.25 -15.83
C SER A 399 -15.42 22.79 -15.40
N LYS A 400 -16.52 22.20 -15.87
CA LYS A 400 -17.87 22.43 -15.35
C LYS A 400 -18.27 21.29 -14.44
N ASN A 401 -18.84 21.64 -13.29
CA ASN A 401 -19.22 20.71 -12.25
C ASN A 401 -20.75 20.73 -12.14
N HIS A 402 -21.41 19.64 -12.52
CA HIS A 402 -22.86 19.52 -12.43
C HIS A 402 -23.24 18.60 -11.27
N LEU A 403 -24.15 19.08 -10.43
CA LEU A 403 -24.70 18.34 -9.30
C LEU A 403 -26.22 18.24 -9.48
N THR A 404 -26.77 17.07 -9.20
CA THR A 404 -28.21 16.87 -9.11
C THR A 404 -28.56 16.21 -7.79
N ALA A 405 -29.58 16.72 -7.12
CA ALA A 405 -30.12 16.18 -5.90
C ALA A 405 -31.57 15.75 -6.12
N TYR A 406 -31.91 14.55 -5.67
CA TYR A 406 -33.28 14.05 -5.59
C TYR A 406 -33.76 14.20 -4.15
N LEU A 407 -34.88 14.91 -3.97
CA LEU A 407 -35.41 15.26 -2.66
C LEU A 407 -36.53 14.32 -2.20
N SER A 408 -36.77 14.26 -0.89
CA SER A 408 -37.76 13.39 -0.26
C SER A 408 -39.22 13.65 -0.67
N ASN A 409 -39.51 14.83 -1.24
CA ASN A 409 -40.81 15.18 -1.80
C ASN A 409 -40.98 14.78 -3.28
N GLY A 410 -39.99 14.09 -3.88
CA GLY A 410 -40.01 13.68 -5.29
C GLY A 410 -39.52 14.75 -6.28
N SER A 411 -39.11 15.93 -5.81
CA SER A 411 -38.58 16.99 -6.67
C SER A 411 -37.09 16.78 -6.98
N LEU A 412 -36.68 17.27 -8.16
CA LEU A 412 -35.31 17.25 -8.63
C LEU A 412 -34.72 18.66 -8.52
N CYS A 413 -33.47 18.78 -8.07
CA CYS A 413 -32.72 20.05 -8.04
C CYS A 413 -31.43 19.89 -8.83
N VAL A 414 -31.08 20.86 -9.67
CA VAL A 414 -29.86 20.84 -10.49
C VAL A 414 -29.04 22.08 -10.19
N VAL A 415 -27.73 21.90 -10.02
CA VAL A 415 -26.77 22.97 -9.77
C VAL A 415 -25.59 22.83 -10.73
N GLU A 416 -25.21 23.91 -11.38
CA GLU A 416 -23.95 24.03 -12.10
C GLU A 416 -23.00 24.92 -11.28
N LEU A 417 -21.91 24.31 -10.82
CA LEU A 417 -20.83 24.98 -10.09
C LEU A 417 -19.70 25.35 -11.06
N PRO A 418 -19.01 26.48 -10.81
CA PRO A 418 -17.83 26.86 -11.59
C PRO A 418 -16.69 25.84 -11.39
N ALA A 419 -15.58 26.06 -12.09
CA ALA A 419 -14.36 25.28 -11.91
C ALA A 419 -13.91 25.31 -10.43
N ALA A 420 -13.34 24.18 -9.97
CA ALA A 420 -13.08 23.93 -8.55
C ALA A 420 -12.01 24.87 -7.95
N ASP A 421 -11.16 25.45 -8.77
CA ASP A 421 -10.15 26.46 -8.42
C ASP A 421 -10.76 27.74 -7.85
N LYS A 422 -12.01 28.06 -8.19
CA LYS A 422 -12.73 29.23 -7.67
C LYS A 422 -13.49 28.96 -6.37
N TRP A 423 -13.52 27.72 -5.89
CA TRP A 423 -14.41 27.35 -4.79
C TRP A 423 -13.97 27.90 -3.43
N GLU A 424 -12.70 28.31 -3.29
CA GLU A 424 -12.22 29.03 -2.10
C GLU A 424 -13.04 30.30 -1.82
N GLU A 425 -13.56 30.96 -2.86
CA GLU A 425 -14.41 32.14 -2.74
C GLU A 425 -15.76 31.85 -2.04
N PHE A 426 -16.19 30.58 -2.01
CA PHE A 426 -17.43 30.18 -1.37
C PHE A 426 -17.26 29.76 0.10
N GLU A 427 -16.06 29.83 0.66
CA GLU A 427 -15.78 29.37 2.02
C GLU A 427 -16.77 29.95 3.05
N GLY A 428 -17.43 29.07 3.82
CA GLY A 428 -18.41 29.41 4.84
C GLY A 428 -19.81 29.77 4.32
N ASN A 429 -20.02 29.87 3.02
CA ASN A 429 -21.29 30.29 2.44
C ASN A 429 -22.31 29.15 2.29
N GLY A 430 -23.59 29.47 2.47
CA GLY A 430 -24.71 28.59 2.16
C GLY A 430 -25.42 29.04 0.88
N ILE A 431 -25.44 28.19 -0.14
CA ILE A 431 -26.07 28.52 -1.43
C ILE A 431 -27.43 27.84 -1.50
N THR A 432 -28.50 28.62 -1.64
CA THR A 432 -29.86 28.10 -1.80
C THR A 432 -30.08 27.59 -3.22
N VAL A 433 -30.69 26.41 -3.34
CA VAL A 433 -30.97 25.76 -4.62
C VAL A 433 -32.46 25.67 -4.87
N ASP A 434 -32.89 26.11 -6.05
CA ASP A 434 -34.29 26.08 -6.44
C ASP A 434 -34.67 24.70 -7.03
N PRO A 435 -35.91 24.24 -6.83
CA PRO A 435 -36.41 23.03 -7.46
C PRO A 435 -36.50 23.20 -8.99
N CYS A 436 -36.06 22.19 -9.71
CA CYS A 436 -36.17 22.11 -11.16
C CYS A 436 -37.63 21.95 -11.58
N HIS A 437 -38.07 22.68 -12.60
CA HIS A 437 -39.40 22.48 -13.18
C HIS A 437 -39.44 21.14 -13.92
N CYS A 438 -40.13 20.16 -13.34
CA CYS A 438 -40.27 18.82 -13.89
C CYS A 438 -41.68 18.62 -14.45
N ASP A 439 -41.80 18.14 -15.69
CA ASP A 439 -43.09 17.80 -16.31
C ASP A 439 -43.62 16.42 -15.82
N PHE A 440 -42.98 15.84 -14.80
CA PHE A 440 -43.21 14.51 -14.25
C PHE A 440 -42.85 14.47 -12.76
N SER A 441 -43.47 13.55 -12.01
CA SER A 441 -43.08 13.22 -10.64
C SER A 441 -42.20 11.96 -10.65
N LEU A 442 -40.95 12.09 -10.19
CA LEU A 442 -40.09 10.93 -9.87
C LEU A 442 -40.51 10.37 -8.52
N ASN A 443 -41.76 9.92 -8.37
CA ASN A 443 -42.15 9.30 -7.11
C ASN A 443 -41.28 8.04 -6.92
N ASN A 444 -40.48 8.06 -5.86
CA ASN A 444 -39.66 6.94 -5.43
C ASN A 444 -38.60 6.51 -6.48
N SER A 445 -37.92 7.47 -7.12
CA SER A 445 -36.73 7.13 -7.92
C SER A 445 -35.62 6.56 -7.04
N MET A 446 -35.08 5.41 -7.45
CA MET A 446 -34.14 4.61 -6.66
C MET A 446 -32.68 4.92 -6.99
N HIS A 447 -32.43 5.25 -8.25
CA HIS A 447 -31.10 5.50 -8.77
C HIS A 447 -31.13 6.66 -9.76
N LEU A 448 -30.19 7.57 -9.60
CA LEU A 448 -29.97 8.70 -10.50
C LEU A 448 -28.50 8.73 -10.94
N THR A 449 -28.24 8.77 -12.25
CA THR A 449 -26.88 8.99 -12.75
C THR A 449 -26.83 9.88 -13.99
N TRP A 450 -25.73 10.61 -14.15
CA TRP A 450 -25.44 11.38 -15.36
C TRP A 450 -24.89 10.47 -16.46
N ILE A 451 -25.42 10.57 -17.67
CA ILE A 451 -24.85 9.91 -18.86
C ILE A 451 -24.12 10.91 -19.78
N ASP A 452 -24.52 12.18 -19.71
CA ASP A 452 -23.82 13.32 -20.32
C ASP A 452 -24.15 14.61 -19.56
N THR A 453 -23.52 15.75 -19.85
CA THR A 453 -23.69 17.01 -19.08
C THR A 453 -25.11 17.60 -19.08
N ARG A 454 -25.99 17.15 -19.97
CA ARG A 454 -27.40 17.59 -20.04
C ARG A 454 -28.41 16.46 -19.96
N THR A 455 -27.95 15.23 -19.73
CA THR A 455 -28.81 14.05 -19.76
C THR A 455 -28.53 13.16 -18.57
N LEU A 456 -29.60 12.91 -17.80
CA LEU A 456 -29.64 12.02 -16.66
C LEU A 456 -30.43 10.75 -17.02
N ILE A 457 -30.15 9.66 -16.32
CA ILE A 457 -31.06 8.53 -16.24
C ILE A 457 -31.53 8.36 -14.81
N GLY A 458 -32.85 8.23 -14.65
CA GLY A 458 -33.52 7.94 -13.38
C GLY A 458 -34.25 6.62 -13.46
N ILE A 459 -34.12 5.77 -12.45
CA ILE A 459 -34.80 4.47 -12.40
C ILE A 459 -35.99 4.55 -11.46
N CYS A 460 -37.17 4.24 -11.99
CA CYS A 460 -38.45 4.32 -11.28
C CYS A 460 -39.26 3.04 -11.43
N ARG A 461 -40.15 2.79 -10.48
CA ARG A 461 -41.15 1.72 -10.57
C ARG A 461 -42.35 2.20 -11.40
N CYS A 462 -42.91 1.35 -12.25
CA CYS A 462 -44.01 1.68 -13.18
C CYS A 462 -45.39 1.83 -12.52
N SER A 463 -45.60 1.35 -11.29
CA SER A 463 -46.93 1.30 -10.64
C SER A 463 -47.42 2.62 -10.04
N ASP A 464 -46.59 3.66 -9.92
CA ASP A 464 -46.92 4.86 -9.14
C ASP A 464 -47.75 5.92 -9.93
N TYR A 465 -48.39 5.53 -11.04
CA TYR A 465 -49.29 6.40 -11.81
C TYR A 465 -50.75 5.97 -11.67
N CYS A 466 -51.49 6.67 -10.81
CA CYS A 466 -52.91 6.88 -11.04
C CYS A 466 -53.24 8.37 -10.79
N SER A 467 -53.83 9.00 -11.82
CA SER A 467 -54.38 10.36 -11.89
C SER A 467 -53.42 11.56 -12.02
N SER A 468 -53.12 11.96 -13.27
CA SER A 468 -53.64 13.21 -13.86
C SER A 468 -53.02 13.54 -15.22
N THR A 469 -53.91 13.92 -16.15
CA THR A 469 -53.71 14.45 -17.52
C THR A 469 -53.20 13.49 -18.63
N PRO A 470 -54.05 13.16 -19.62
CA PRO A 470 -53.60 12.54 -20.85
C PRO A 470 -52.90 13.61 -21.72
N MET A 471 -51.61 13.41 -22.04
CA MET A 471 -51.02 14.15 -23.16
C MET A 471 -51.76 13.76 -24.44
N LYS A 472 -52.44 14.74 -25.04
CA LYS A 472 -52.93 14.65 -26.41
C LYS A 472 -51.72 14.62 -27.35
N SER A 473 -51.45 13.47 -27.96
CA SER A 473 -50.80 13.40 -29.26
C SER A 473 -51.33 12.18 -29.99
N SER A 474 -52.11 12.45 -31.02
CA SER A 474 -52.52 11.53 -32.08
C SER A 474 -51.28 11.00 -32.82
N GLU A 475 -51.37 9.76 -33.29
CA GLU A 475 -50.39 8.99 -34.09
C GLU A 475 -49.47 8.04 -33.29
N ALA A 476 -50.07 6.97 -32.76
CA ALA A 476 -49.41 5.66 -32.67
C ALA A 476 -50.49 4.57 -32.72
N GLY A 477 -50.73 4.05 -33.92
CA GLY A 477 -51.54 2.85 -34.11
C GLY A 477 -50.73 1.59 -33.77
N ASN A 478 -51.39 0.68 -33.04
CA ASN A 478 -51.12 -0.75 -32.93
C ASN A 478 -49.74 -1.19 -32.41
N LEU A 479 -49.63 -1.38 -31.08
CA LEU A 479 -48.96 -2.54 -30.47
C LEU A 479 -49.36 -2.65 -28.99
N GLU A 480 -50.45 -3.35 -28.70
CA GLU A 480 -50.73 -3.87 -27.36
C GLU A 480 -49.91 -5.16 -27.16
N GLU A 481 -48.66 -5.04 -26.71
CA GLU A 481 -47.92 -6.16 -26.11
C GLU A 481 -47.79 -5.91 -24.60
N LYS A 482 -48.57 -6.69 -23.83
CA LYS A 482 -48.53 -6.76 -22.37
C LYS A 482 -47.18 -7.32 -21.90
N HIS A 483 -46.21 -6.45 -21.65
CA HIS A 483 -45.09 -6.75 -20.77
C HIS A 483 -45.22 -5.90 -19.50
N ASP A 484 -45.70 -6.52 -18.41
CA ASP A 484 -45.81 -5.93 -17.06
C ASP A 484 -44.41 -5.78 -16.42
N SER A 485 -43.53 -4.96 -17.00
CA SER A 485 -42.25 -4.64 -16.37
C SER A 485 -42.46 -3.66 -15.22
N LEU A 486 -42.15 -4.09 -13.98
CA LEU A 486 -42.31 -3.27 -12.77
C LEU A 486 -41.34 -2.08 -12.70
N PHE A 487 -40.20 -2.12 -13.42
CA PHE A 487 -39.16 -1.08 -13.37
C PHE A 487 -38.92 -0.48 -14.76
N SER A 488 -38.59 0.81 -14.81
CA SER A 488 -38.26 1.51 -16.04
C SER A 488 -37.11 2.50 -15.88
N VAL A 489 -36.29 2.63 -16.91
CA VAL A 489 -35.26 3.67 -17.06
C VAL A 489 -35.90 4.88 -17.74
N ASN A 490 -35.84 6.03 -17.09
CA ASN A 490 -36.28 7.32 -17.63
C ASN A 490 -35.07 8.15 -18.03
N GLU A 491 -34.91 8.46 -19.33
CA GLU A 491 -33.90 9.40 -19.82
C GLU A 491 -34.42 10.84 -19.66
N ILE A 492 -33.83 11.60 -18.75
CA ILE A 492 -34.23 12.94 -18.39
C ILE A 492 -33.27 13.94 -19.03
N LYS A 493 -33.79 14.78 -19.93
CA LYS A 493 -33.04 15.88 -20.54
C LYS A 493 -33.24 17.16 -19.74
N LEU A 494 -32.14 17.85 -19.48
CA LEU A 494 -32.09 19.10 -18.74
C LEU A 494 -31.85 20.27 -19.69
N VAL A 495 -32.65 21.32 -19.53
CA VAL A 495 -32.54 22.57 -20.27
C VAL A 495 -32.54 23.72 -19.26
N CYS A 496 -31.55 24.60 -19.31
CA CYS A 496 -31.55 25.82 -18.52
C CYS A 496 -32.10 26.98 -19.36
N SER A 497 -33.09 27.71 -18.84
CA SER A 497 -33.70 28.87 -19.52
C SER A 497 -32.93 30.17 -19.30
N GLU A 498 -31.99 30.19 -18.36
CA GLU A 498 -31.18 31.36 -18.00
C GLU A 498 -29.75 31.21 -18.55
N ASP A 499 -29.23 32.24 -19.22
CA ASP A 499 -27.83 32.27 -19.65
C ASP A 499 -26.94 32.41 -18.41
N CYS A 500 -26.21 31.35 -18.05
CA CYS A 500 -25.33 31.35 -16.88
C CYS A 500 -24.19 32.36 -17.07
N LEU A 501 -23.99 33.28 -16.11
CA LEU A 501 -22.80 34.13 -16.08
C LEU A 501 -21.55 33.25 -15.90
N PRO A 502 -20.50 33.40 -16.74
CA PRO A 502 -19.29 32.60 -16.61
C PRO A 502 -18.63 32.80 -15.24
N GLY A 503 -18.54 31.73 -14.44
CA GLY A 503 -17.89 31.73 -13.14
C GLY A 503 -18.81 31.90 -11.93
N SER A 504 -20.11 32.08 -12.10
CA SER A 504 -21.09 32.04 -11.00
C SER A 504 -21.74 30.67 -10.87
N VAL A 505 -22.30 30.38 -9.69
CA VAL A 505 -23.15 29.21 -9.47
C VAL A 505 -24.51 29.43 -10.15
N SER A 506 -25.00 28.46 -10.91
CA SER A 506 -26.35 28.46 -11.48
C SER A 506 -27.19 27.43 -10.75
N SER A 507 -28.22 27.90 -10.02
CA SER A 507 -29.14 27.08 -9.24
C SER A 507 -30.63 27.29 -9.61
N SER A 508 -30.94 28.21 -10.52
CA SER A 508 -32.29 28.56 -10.99
C SER A 508 -32.46 28.29 -12.49
N GLY A 509 -33.71 28.29 -12.98
CA GLY A 509 -34.01 28.24 -14.41
C GLY A 509 -33.89 26.87 -15.08
N TRP A 510 -33.69 25.79 -14.32
CA TRP A 510 -33.60 24.43 -14.87
C TRP A 510 -34.98 23.82 -15.13
N GLN A 511 -35.18 23.26 -16.32
CA GLN A 511 -36.33 22.44 -16.71
C GLN A 511 -35.88 21.01 -17.05
N ALA A 512 -36.56 20.01 -16.49
CA ALA A 512 -36.33 18.60 -16.74
C ALA A 512 -37.49 17.99 -17.52
N ARG A 513 -37.18 17.25 -18.60
CA ARG A 513 -38.17 16.51 -19.41
C ARG A 513 -37.75 15.07 -19.64
N VAL A 514 -38.66 14.12 -19.41
CA VAL A 514 -38.43 12.72 -19.80
C VAL A 514 -38.53 12.62 -21.32
N SER A 515 -37.44 12.17 -21.95
CA SER A 515 -37.32 12.04 -23.40
C SER A 515 -37.53 10.60 -23.90
N LYS A 516 -37.13 9.60 -23.10
CA LYS A 516 -37.30 8.17 -23.37
C LYS A 516 -37.63 7.42 -22.09
N ARG A 517 -38.44 6.36 -22.21
CA ARG A 517 -38.73 5.40 -21.13
C ARG A 517 -38.52 4.00 -21.64
N MET A 518 -37.70 3.21 -20.95
CA MET A 518 -37.39 1.82 -21.32
C MET A 518 -37.75 0.88 -20.17
N PRO A 519 -38.54 -0.18 -20.40
CA PRO A 519 -38.84 -1.19 -19.38
C PRO A 519 -37.61 -2.05 -19.04
N LEU A 520 -37.54 -2.54 -17.81
CA LEU A 520 -36.49 -3.45 -17.32
C LEU A 520 -37.06 -4.80 -16.87
N GLU A 521 -36.26 -5.85 -17.01
CA GLU A 521 -36.64 -7.24 -16.69
C GLU A 521 -36.70 -7.55 -15.19
N GLY A 522 -36.14 -6.70 -14.32
CA GLY A 522 -36.07 -6.98 -12.88
C GLY A 522 -35.64 -5.77 -12.04
N PRO A 523 -35.55 -5.93 -10.70
CA PRO A 523 -35.14 -4.86 -9.80
C PRO A 523 -33.68 -4.49 -10.01
N VAL A 524 -33.39 -3.18 -9.93
CA VAL A 524 -32.05 -2.64 -10.13
C VAL A 524 -31.35 -2.51 -8.78
N ILE A 525 -30.07 -2.87 -8.75
CA ILE A 525 -29.21 -2.79 -7.57
C ILE A 525 -28.32 -1.54 -7.63
N GLY A 526 -27.83 -1.19 -8.83
CA GLY A 526 -26.92 -0.07 -8.99
C GLY A 526 -26.81 0.37 -10.44
N VAL A 527 -26.36 1.61 -10.61
CA VAL A 527 -26.14 2.23 -11.93
C VAL A 527 -24.80 2.94 -11.89
N SER A 528 -23.99 2.76 -12.93
CA SER A 528 -22.70 3.42 -13.09
C SER A 528 -22.57 3.97 -14.49
N ARG A 529 -22.13 5.22 -14.63
CA ARG A 529 -21.91 5.86 -15.94
C ARG A 529 -20.81 5.10 -16.69
N ASN A 530 -20.93 4.96 -18.01
CA ASN A 530 -19.82 4.48 -18.82
C ASN A 530 -18.90 5.67 -19.20
N PRO A 531 -17.65 5.74 -18.70
CA PRO A 531 -16.75 6.84 -19.00
C PRO A 531 -16.20 6.78 -20.43
N ALA A 532 -16.06 5.59 -21.02
CA ALA A 532 -15.46 5.44 -22.36
C ALA A 532 -16.42 5.74 -23.52
N LYS A 533 -17.73 5.52 -23.31
CA LYS A 533 -18.78 5.81 -24.30
C LYS A 533 -19.75 6.86 -23.76
N GLY A 534 -19.67 8.09 -24.29
CA GLY A 534 -20.59 9.18 -23.91
C GLY A 534 -22.06 8.80 -24.16
N GLY A 535 -22.96 9.20 -23.25
CA GLY A 535 -24.39 8.91 -23.38
C GLY A 535 -24.77 7.47 -23.05
N SER A 536 -23.92 6.72 -22.34
CA SER A 536 -24.21 5.36 -21.90
C SER A 536 -23.93 5.10 -20.41
N ALA A 537 -24.58 4.09 -19.85
CA ALA A 537 -24.44 3.65 -18.46
C ALA A 537 -24.66 2.15 -18.30
N PHE A 538 -24.00 1.55 -17.32
CA PHE A 538 -24.21 0.18 -16.89
C PHE A 538 -25.26 0.13 -15.79
N ILE A 539 -26.24 -0.75 -15.96
CA ILE A 539 -27.34 -1.00 -15.03
C ILE A 539 -27.21 -2.44 -14.54
N GLN A 540 -27.05 -2.60 -13.23
CA GLN A 540 -26.97 -3.92 -12.61
C GLN A 540 -28.33 -4.34 -12.09
N LEU A 541 -28.86 -5.45 -12.61
CA LEU A 541 -30.07 -6.10 -12.13
C LEU A 541 -29.77 -7.01 -10.93
N SER A 542 -30.81 -7.41 -10.20
CA SER A 542 -30.71 -8.44 -9.17
C SER A 542 -30.04 -9.70 -9.69
N GLY A 543 -29.13 -10.27 -8.89
CA GLY A 543 -28.38 -11.47 -9.25
C GLY A 543 -27.06 -11.19 -9.99
N GLY A 544 -26.73 -9.92 -10.25
CA GLY A 544 -25.44 -9.50 -10.81
C GLY A 544 -25.42 -9.36 -12.34
N LYS A 545 -26.55 -9.57 -13.04
CA LYS A 545 -26.67 -9.36 -14.49
C LYS A 545 -26.54 -7.87 -14.84
N ILE A 546 -25.75 -7.54 -15.87
CA ILE A 546 -25.49 -6.15 -16.26
C ILE A 546 -26.03 -5.85 -17.65
N VAL A 547 -26.68 -4.70 -17.78
CA VAL A 547 -27.22 -4.18 -19.04
C VAL A 547 -26.60 -2.82 -19.34
N GLU A 548 -26.05 -2.64 -20.54
CA GLU A 548 -25.58 -1.33 -21.01
C GLU A 548 -26.75 -0.56 -21.65
N TYR A 549 -27.08 0.61 -21.10
CA TYR A 549 -28.02 1.56 -21.68
C TYR A 549 -27.28 2.57 -22.55
N CYS A 550 -27.76 2.82 -23.76
CA CYS A 550 -27.19 3.78 -24.71
C CYS A 550 -28.26 4.73 -25.26
N SER A 551 -28.03 6.04 -25.17
CA SER A 551 -29.00 7.06 -25.60
C SER A 551 -29.18 7.14 -27.13
N GLU A 552 -28.17 6.80 -27.95
CA GLU A 552 -28.23 6.98 -29.42
C GLU A 552 -29.00 5.89 -30.19
N LEU A 553 -29.22 4.71 -29.58
CA LEU A 553 -29.96 3.61 -30.23
C LEU A 553 -31.48 3.87 -30.16
N ARG A 554 -32.11 4.11 -31.32
CA ARG A 554 -33.56 3.99 -31.52
C ARG A 554 -33.87 2.54 -31.84
N MET A 555 -34.30 1.74 -30.86
CA MET A 555 -34.74 0.37 -31.12
C MET A 555 -36.27 0.30 -31.04
N THR A 556 -36.89 0.01 -32.18
CA THR A 556 -38.30 -0.34 -32.32
C THR A 556 -38.48 -1.84 -32.05
N ALA A 557 -39.43 -2.20 -31.17
CA ALA A 557 -39.83 -3.56 -30.75
C ALA A 557 -39.00 -4.20 -29.60
N PRO A 558 -39.62 -5.03 -28.73
CA PRO A 558 -38.96 -5.62 -27.55
C PRO A 558 -38.00 -6.71 -28.03
N ILE A 559 -36.73 -6.39 -28.12
CA ILE A 559 -35.70 -7.33 -28.53
C ILE A 559 -35.43 -8.27 -27.33
N GLN A 560 -35.94 -9.50 -27.40
CA GLN A 560 -35.22 -10.64 -26.84
C GLN A 560 -33.79 -10.56 -27.36
N SER A 561 -32.83 -10.22 -26.47
CA SER A 561 -31.43 -9.83 -26.73
C SER A 561 -31.17 -8.31 -26.76
N GLY A 562 -31.17 -7.67 -25.58
CA GLY A 562 -30.11 -6.68 -25.34
C GLY A 562 -28.77 -7.38 -25.62
N GLU A 563 -27.80 -6.71 -26.24
CA GLU A 563 -26.44 -7.25 -26.32
C GLU A 563 -25.97 -7.52 -24.88
N LEU A 564 -26.15 -8.76 -24.40
CA LEU A 564 -25.53 -9.22 -23.18
C LEU A 564 -24.04 -9.07 -23.44
N CYS A 565 -23.36 -8.24 -22.65
CA CYS A 565 -21.92 -8.37 -22.49
C CYS A 565 -21.69 -9.34 -21.33
N PRO A 566 -21.71 -10.68 -21.54
CA PRO A 566 -21.53 -11.66 -20.47
C PRO A 566 -20.20 -11.53 -19.73
N ASP A 567 -19.25 -10.77 -20.30
CA ASP A 567 -17.96 -10.44 -19.71
C ASP A 567 -18.07 -9.53 -18.48
N TYR A 568 -19.13 -8.71 -18.38
CA TYR A 568 -19.30 -7.75 -17.28
C TYR A 568 -20.17 -8.29 -16.14
N ASP A 569 -20.96 -9.34 -16.35
CA ASP A 569 -21.84 -9.90 -15.31
C ASP A 569 -21.08 -10.29 -14.04
N PHE A 570 -21.61 -9.89 -12.89
CA PHE A 570 -21.11 -10.30 -11.58
C PHE A 570 -21.76 -11.62 -11.13
N PRO A 571 -21.07 -12.43 -10.31
CA PRO A 571 -21.65 -13.67 -9.78
C PRO A 571 -22.74 -13.41 -8.72
N THR A 572 -22.75 -12.23 -8.11
CA THR A 572 -23.68 -11.80 -7.05
C THR A 572 -24.07 -10.33 -7.26
N SER A 573 -25.13 -9.89 -6.59
CA SER A 573 -25.47 -8.46 -6.56
C SER A 573 -24.39 -7.67 -5.82
N CYS A 574 -23.79 -6.69 -6.48
CA CYS A 574 -22.85 -5.73 -5.91
C CYS A 574 -23.51 -4.35 -5.76
N PRO A 575 -23.88 -3.90 -4.54
CA PRO A 575 -24.46 -2.56 -4.34
C PRO A 575 -23.50 -1.41 -4.64
N SER A 576 -22.19 -1.65 -4.49
CA SER A 576 -21.16 -0.70 -4.89
C SER A 576 -20.54 -1.13 -6.21
N MET A 577 -21.03 -0.54 -7.30
CA MET A 577 -20.52 -0.76 -8.67
C MET A 577 -19.91 0.54 -9.21
N THR A 578 -18.68 0.45 -9.71
CA THR A 578 -17.96 1.60 -10.28
C THR A 578 -17.32 1.22 -11.62
N ALA A 579 -17.56 2.04 -12.64
CA ALA A 579 -16.98 1.92 -13.96
C ALA A 579 -15.91 3.00 -14.17
N VAL A 580 -14.71 2.63 -14.60
CA VAL A 580 -13.60 3.57 -14.82
C VAL A 580 -12.91 3.35 -16.17
N PRO A 581 -12.36 4.41 -16.80
CA PRO A 581 -11.59 4.25 -18.02
C PRO A 581 -10.17 3.76 -17.70
N CYS A 582 -9.73 2.72 -18.39
CA CYS A 582 -8.37 2.20 -18.33
C CYS A 582 -7.78 2.01 -19.74
N HIS A 583 -6.46 1.98 -19.85
CA HIS A 583 -5.79 1.61 -21.10
C HIS A 583 -5.43 0.12 -21.06
N GLU A 584 -5.88 -0.62 -22.08
CA GLU A 584 -5.48 -2.00 -22.33
C GLU A 584 -4.83 -2.03 -23.72
N ASN A 585 -3.52 -2.33 -23.80
CA ASN A 585 -2.76 -2.36 -25.06
C ASN A 585 -2.87 -1.08 -25.93
N GLY A 586 -3.02 0.09 -25.29
CA GLY A 586 -3.16 1.38 -25.98
C GLY A 586 -4.59 1.76 -26.38
N VAL A 587 -5.58 0.88 -26.17
CA VAL A 587 -7.01 1.17 -26.39
C VAL A 587 -7.68 1.54 -25.07
N VAL A 588 -8.53 2.57 -25.05
CA VAL A 588 -9.33 2.93 -23.88
C VAL A 588 -10.47 1.92 -23.74
N ARG A 589 -10.51 1.19 -22.62
CA ARG A 589 -11.57 0.25 -22.25
C ARG A 589 -12.18 0.66 -20.92
N THR A 590 -13.44 0.29 -20.70
CA THR A 590 -14.08 0.46 -19.40
C THR A 590 -13.86 -0.77 -18.52
N LEU A 591 -13.29 -0.55 -17.34
CA LEU A 591 -13.18 -1.52 -16.27
C LEU A 591 -14.37 -1.38 -15.32
N LEU A 592 -15.09 -2.46 -15.06
CA LEU A 592 -16.27 -2.47 -14.20
C LEU A 592 -16.02 -3.34 -12.96
N LEU A 593 -16.03 -2.73 -11.78
CA LEU A 593 -15.74 -3.38 -10.51
C LEU A 593 -16.96 -3.32 -9.60
N GLY A 594 -17.26 -4.45 -8.96
CA GLY A 594 -18.40 -4.62 -8.05
C GLY A 594 -17.96 -5.16 -6.70
N LEU A 595 -18.33 -4.49 -5.62
CA LEU A 595 -18.18 -5.00 -4.25
C LEU A 595 -19.53 -5.51 -3.75
N ASP A 596 -19.57 -6.79 -3.36
CA ASP A 596 -20.76 -7.39 -2.76
C ASP A 596 -20.85 -7.19 -1.24
N ASP A 597 -22.01 -7.49 -0.67
CA ASP A 597 -22.28 -7.38 0.78
C ASP A 597 -21.41 -8.32 1.62
N SER A 598 -20.89 -9.39 1.01
CA SER A 598 -19.94 -10.33 1.63
C SER A 598 -18.50 -9.81 1.62
N SER A 599 -18.26 -8.59 1.14
CA SER A 599 -16.94 -7.96 1.05
C SER A 599 -16.00 -8.63 0.04
N LYS A 600 -16.57 -9.19 -1.03
CA LYS A 600 -15.81 -9.73 -2.17
C LYS A 600 -15.83 -8.71 -3.30
N LEU A 601 -14.64 -8.38 -3.81
CA LEU A 601 -14.45 -7.47 -4.94
C LEU A 601 -14.32 -8.27 -6.23
N HIS A 602 -15.22 -8.02 -7.17
CA HIS A 602 -15.33 -8.73 -8.44
C HIS A 602 -15.03 -7.82 -9.63
N LEU A 603 -14.37 -8.38 -10.64
CA LEU A 603 -14.18 -7.81 -11.98
C LEU A 603 -14.86 -8.74 -12.98
N GLY A 604 -16.07 -8.38 -13.42
CA GLY A 604 -16.98 -9.34 -14.07
C GLY A 604 -17.14 -10.60 -13.20
N LYS A 605 -16.92 -11.77 -13.77
CA LYS A 605 -17.00 -13.05 -13.03
C LYS A 605 -15.76 -13.39 -12.20
N ARG A 606 -14.68 -12.61 -12.30
CA ARG A 606 -13.41 -12.86 -11.62
C ARG A 606 -13.40 -12.24 -10.23
N LEU A 607 -13.06 -13.05 -9.22
CA LEU A 607 -12.81 -12.57 -7.85
C LEU A 607 -11.41 -11.95 -7.76
N LEU A 608 -11.31 -10.68 -7.37
CA LEU A 608 -10.04 -9.98 -7.15
C LEU A 608 -9.60 -10.01 -5.69
N SER A 609 -10.52 -9.80 -4.75
CA SER A 609 -10.26 -9.81 -3.30
C SER A 609 -11.43 -10.44 -2.56
N ASN A 610 -11.15 -11.21 -1.51
CA ASN A 610 -12.16 -11.94 -0.74
C ASN A 610 -12.58 -11.23 0.56
N ASN A 611 -11.87 -10.18 0.94
CA ASN A 611 -12.03 -9.50 2.23
C ASN A 611 -11.90 -7.97 2.08
N CYS A 612 -12.27 -7.42 0.93
CA CYS A 612 -12.22 -6.00 0.61
C CYS A 612 -13.16 -5.18 1.51
N SER A 613 -12.63 -4.24 2.27
CA SER A 613 -13.41 -3.32 3.12
C SER A 613 -13.82 -2.05 2.39
N SER A 614 -12.96 -1.52 1.51
CA SER A 614 -13.23 -0.39 0.62
C SER A 614 -12.21 -0.36 -0.51
N PHE A 615 -12.57 0.25 -1.64
CA PHE A 615 -11.68 0.39 -2.78
C PHE A 615 -11.86 1.77 -3.44
N THR A 616 -10.82 2.21 -4.14
CA THR A 616 -10.82 3.44 -4.96
C THR A 616 -9.77 3.34 -6.06
N PHE A 617 -9.71 4.33 -6.93
CA PHE A 617 -8.86 4.35 -8.10
C PHE A 617 -7.87 5.50 -8.04
N TYR A 618 -6.72 5.33 -8.69
CA TYR A 618 -5.77 6.41 -8.91
C TYR A 618 -5.54 6.62 -10.40
N SER A 619 -5.81 7.84 -10.85
CA SER A 619 -5.61 8.30 -12.22
C SER A 619 -4.31 9.08 -12.37
N SER A 620 -3.64 8.86 -13.50
CA SER A 620 -2.43 9.57 -13.91
C SER A 620 -2.42 9.71 -15.44
N SER A 621 -1.90 10.83 -15.95
CA SER A 621 -1.81 11.11 -17.39
C SER A 621 -0.58 10.44 -18.01
N TYR A 622 -0.49 9.11 -17.90
CA TYR A 622 0.63 8.34 -18.42
C TYR A 622 0.64 8.35 -19.95
N GLY A 623 1.41 9.26 -20.56
CA GLY A 623 1.64 9.31 -22.01
C GLY A 623 0.46 9.75 -22.89
N ALA A 624 -0.70 10.08 -22.29
CA ALA A 624 -1.91 10.52 -23.00
C ALA A 624 -2.37 11.92 -22.52
N THR A 625 -3.12 12.61 -23.38
CA THR A 625 -3.73 13.92 -23.06
C THR A 625 -4.89 13.82 -22.04
N GLU A 626 -5.44 12.62 -21.83
CA GLU A 626 -6.55 12.37 -20.91
C GLU A 626 -6.08 11.64 -19.65
N GLN A 627 -6.71 11.93 -18.50
CA GLN A 627 -6.44 11.23 -17.25
C GLN A 627 -7.08 9.84 -17.31
N VAL A 628 -6.26 8.79 -17.20
CA VAL A 628 -6.72 7.40 -17.22
C VAL A 628 -6.36 6.74 -15.89
N VAL A 629 -7.17 5.79 -15.45
CA VAL A 629 -6.87 5.04 -14.24
C VAL A 629 -5.68 4.12 -14.48
N THR A 630 -4.68 4.23 -13.62
CA THR A 630 -3.46 3.42 -13.67
C THR A 630 -3.41 2.38 -12.56
N HIS A 631 -3.95 2.70 -11.38
CA HIS A 631 -3.88 1.83 -10.20
C HIS A 631 -5.24 1.66 -9.52
N LEU A 632 -5.46 0.45 -8.99
CA LEU A 632 -6.55 0.09 -8.08
C LEU A 632 -6.02 0.04 -6.64
N LEU A 633 -6.70 0.73 -5.74
CA LEU A 633 -6.39 0.75 -4.32
C LEU A 633 -7.45 -0.03 -3.55
N VAL A 634 -7.03 -0.98 -2.73
CA VAL A 634 -7.94 -1.86 -1.97
C VAL A 634 -7.49 -1.89 -0.51
N THR A 635 -8.40 -1.60 0.42
CA THR A 635 -8.22 -1.97 1.82
C THR A 635 -8.95 -3.27 2.13
N THR A 636 -8.37 -4.06 3.02
CA THR A 636 -8.96 -5.32 3.47
C THR A 636 -9.52 -5.22 4.88
N LYS A 637 -10.30 -6.21 5.31
CA LYS A 637 -10.75 -6.40 6.70
C LYS A 637 -9.61 -6.68 7.69
N GLN A 638 -8.40 -6.95 7.19
CA GLN A 638 -7.18 -7.13 7.98
C GLN A 638 -6.37 -5.82 8.09
N ASP A 639 -6.96 -4.69 7.71
CA ASP A 639 -6.34 -3.36 7.78
C ASP A 639 -5.07 -3.24 6.92
N LEU A 640 -5.05 -3.94 5.78
CA LEU A 640 -3.98 -3.85 4.78
C LEU A 640 -4.46 -3.05 3.58
N LEU A 641 -3.61 -2.14 3.09
CA LEU A 641 -3.78 -1.38 1.85
C LEU A 641 -2.91 -1.98 0.74
N PHE A 642 -3.54 -2.38 -0.35
CA PHE A 642 -2.92 -2.84 -1.59
C PHE A 642 -3.00 -1.77 -2.67
N ILE A 643 -1.93 -1.63 -3.45
CA ILE A 643 -1.85 -0.70 -4.59
C ILE A 643 -1.43 -1.50 -5.81
N VAL A 644 -2.42 -1.84 -6.64
CA VAL A 644 -2.29 -2.79 -7.75
C VAL A 644 -2.29 -2.02 -9.07
N ASP A 645 -1.30 -2.28 -9.92
CA ASP A 645 -1.29 -1.74 -11.29
C ASP A 645 -2.37 -2.48 -12.10
N ILE A 646 -3.20 -1.73 -12.82
CA ILE A 646 -4.28 -2.31 -13.63
C ILE A 646 -3.72 -3.24 -14.73
N ASN A 647 -2.54 -2.94 -15.27
CA ASN A 647 -1.89 -3.81 -16.26
C ASN A 647 -1.52 -5.17 -15.67
N GLU A 648 -1.11 -5.23 -14.41
CA GLU A 648 -0.85 -6.50 -13.71
C GLU A 648 -2.13 -7.34 -13.54
N ILE A 649 -3.29 -6.69 -13.36
CA ILE A 649 -4.59 -7.37 -13.25
C ILE A 649 -4.91 -8.06 -14.57
N PHE A 650 -4.65 -7.41 -15.71
CA PHE A 650 -4.84 -7.99 -17.03
C PHE A 650 -3.83 -9.11 -17.35
N LEU A 651 -2.57 -8.96 -16.95
CA LEU A 651 -1.51 -9.96 -17.21
C LEU A 651 -1.66 -11.25 -16.38
N LYS A 652 -2.15 -11.15 -15.13
CA LYS A 652 -2.36 -12.31 -14.26
C LYS A 652 -3.63 -13.05 -14.66
N ASN A 653 -3.50 -14.15 -15.40
CA ASN A 653 -4.60 -15.07 -15.74
C ASN A 653 -5.23 -15.71 -14.47
N GLY A 654 -6.28 -15.08 -13.95
CA GLY A 654 -7.47 -15.73 -13.36
C GLY A 654 -7.43 -16.41 -11.98
N GLN A 655 -6.29 -16.77 -11.37
CA GLN A 655 -6.31 -17.63 -10.17
C GLN A 655 -5.81 -17.03 -8.84
N VAL A 656 -5.09 -15.91 -8.87
CA VAL A 656 -4.47 -15.35 -7.66
C VAL A 656 -5.25 -14.11 -7.22
N THR A 657 -5.87 -14.17 -6.04
CA THR A 657 -6.50 -13.00 -5.40
C THR A 657 -5.42 -12.08 -4.85
N ILE A 658 -5.70 -10.78 -4.81
CA ILE A 658 -4.78 -9.75 -4.29
C ILE A 658 -4.27 -10.12 -2.88
N ASP A 659 -5.15 -10.70 -2.06
CA ASP A 659 -4.89 -10.99 -0.65
C ASP A 659 -4.20 -12.35 -0.41
N SER A 660 -4.06 -13.19 -1.44
CA SER A 660 -3.49 -14.55 -1.28
C SER A 660 -2.00 -14.55 -0.90
N HIS A 661 -1.28 -13.46 -1.19
CA HIS A 661 0.16 -13.33 -0.92
C HIS A 661 0.50 -13.06 0.56
N VAL A 662 -0.49 -12.79 1.42
CA VAL A 662 -0.27 -12.49 2.85
C VAL A 662 0.15 -13.73 3.66
N ASN A 663 -0.05 -14.95 3.13
CA ASN A 663 0.16 -16.20 3.87
C ASN A 663 1.58 -16.80 3.87
N ASN A 664 2.62 -16.07 3.46
CA ASN A 664 3.99 -16.62 3.39
C ASN A 664 4.91 -16.15 4.54
N HIS A 665 5.17 -17.08 5.48
CA HIS A 665 6.25 -17.17 6.48
C HIS A 665 6.76 -15.88 7.18
N PRO A 666 6.74 -15.80 8.54
CA PRO A 666 7.25 -14.66 9.32
C PRO A 666 8.79 -14.47 9.30
N ARG A 667 9.52 -15.17 8.42
CA ARG A 667 10.98 -15.04 8.24
C ARG A 667 11.38 -14.65 6.81
N ALA A 668 10.44 -14.44 5.90
CA ALA A 668 10.73 -13.81 4.61
C ALA A 668 10.81 -12.27 4.82
N LYS A 669 11.73 -11.60 4.12
CA LYS A 669 11.77 -10.13 4.08
C LYS A 669 10.34 -9.63 3.75
N PRO A 670 9.81 -8.60 4.44
CA PRO A 670 8.46 -8.11 4.17
C PRO A 670 8.34 -7.81 2.68
N SER A 671 7.46 -8.52 1.99
CA SER A 671 7.07 -8.20 0.63
C SER A 671 6.47 -6.79 0.67
N LYS A 672 7.12 -5.82 0.04
CA LYS A 672 6.71 -4.40 -0.03
C LYS A 672 5.38 -4.19 -0.80
N GLU A 673 4.63 -5.25 -1.05
CA GLU A 673 3.41 -5.29 -1.86
C GLU A 673 2.19 -4.67 -1.16
N HIS A 674 2.19 -4.62 0.18
CA HIS A 674 1.09 -4.06 0.97
C HIS A 674 1.58 -3.08 2.05
N ILE A 675 0.70 -2.17 2.45
CA ILE A 675 0.91 -1.20 3.52
C ILE A 675 -0.04 -1.54 4.67
N THR A 676 0.49 -1.73 5.88
CA THR A 676 -0.34 -1.89 7.07
C THR A 676 -0.93 -0.54 7.47
N VAL A 677 -2.25 -0.45 7.54
CA VAL A 677 -2.96 0.73 8.04
C VAL A 677 -2.86 0.72 9.57
N TRP A 678 -2.49 1.87 10.16
CA TRP A 678 -2.18 1.94 11.60
C TRP A 678 -3.44 1.83 12.49
N GLU A 679 -4.59 2.28 11.99
CA GLU A 679 -5.86 2.23 12.72
C GLU A 679 -6.78 1.15 12.15
N LYS A 680 -7.25 0.27 13.05
CA LYS A 680 -8.15 -0.82 12.68
C LYS A 680 -9.50 -0.29 12.20
N GLY A 681 -10.00 -0.84 11.09
CA GLY A 681 -11.29 -0.48 10.50
C GLY A 681 -11.30 0.85 9.74
N ALA A 682 -10.13 1.47 9.52
CA ALA A 682 -10.04 2.66 8.70
C ALA A 682 -10.35 2.34 7.22
N LYS A 683 -11.06 3.26 6.55
CA LYS A 683 -11.57 3.05 5.18
C LYS A 683 -10.98 4.05 4.19
N LEU A 684 -10.73 3.59 2.97
CA LEU A 684 -10.38 4.45 1.84
C LEU A 684 -11.59 5.32 1.48
N ILE A 685 -11.37 6.62 1.36
CA ILE A 685 -12.42 7.56 0.94
C ILE A 685 -12.11 8.24 -0.39
N GLY A 686 -10.84 8.50 -0.71
CA GLY A 686 -10.46 9.22 -1.93
C GLY A 686 -8.96 9.25 -2.17
N VAL A 687 -8.55 9.80 -3.31
CA VAL A 687 -7.15 9.85 -3.74
C VAL A 687 -6.87 11.17 -4.46
N LEU A 688 -5.75 11.81 -4.16
CA LEU A 688 -5.23 12.94 -4.94
C LEU A 688 -4.46 12.40 -6.14
N HIS A 689 -5.00 12.65 -7.34
CA HIS A 689 -4.50 12.14 -8.61
C HIS A 689 -3.26 12.90 -9.11
N GLY A 690 -2.57 12.34 -10.11
CA GLY A 690 -1.40 12.98 -10.74
C GLY A 690 -0.25 13.20 -9.76
N ASP A 691 0.41 14.34 -9.87
CA ASP A 691 1.68 14.64 -9.16
C ASP A 691 1.55 14.66 -7.63
N GLU A 692 0.35 14.86 -7.08
CA GLU A 692 0.13 14.81 -5.62
C GLU A 692 0.24 13.40 -5.04
N ALA A 693 -0.16 12.37 -5.80
CA ALA A 693 0.02 10.94 -5.48
C ALA A 693 -0.35 10.54 -4.03
N ALA A 694 -1.44 11.09 -3.50
CA ALA A 694 -1.81 10.95 -2.10
C ALA A 694 -3.09 10.14 -1.91
N VAL A 695 -3.17 9.33 -0.85
CA VAL A 695 -4.34 8.50 -0.53
C VAL A 695 -4.98 9.02 0.75
N ILE A 696 -6.29 9.18 0.74
CA ILE A 696 -7.05 9.73 1.86
C ILE A 696 -7.86 8.60 2.50
N ILE A 697 -7.62 8.41 3.80
CA ILE A 697 -8.25 7.41 4.63
C ILE A 697 -9.07 8.10 5.70
N GLN A 698 -10.25 7.58 5.98
CA GLN A 698 -11.05 7.98 7.13
C GLN A 698 -10.90 6.94 8.24
N THR A 699 -10.51 7.40 9.42
CA THR A 699 -10.39 6.56 10.61
C THR A 699 -11.75 6.24 11.24
N THR A 700 -11.83 5.25 12.12
CA THR A 700 -13.10 4.88 12.79
C THR A 700 -13.65 5.98 13.67
N ARG A 701 -12.73 6.81 14.20
CA ARG A 701 -13.06 8.00 14.98
C ARG A 701 -13.63 9.13 14.14
N GLY A 702 -13.49 9.05 12.81
CA GLY A 702 -14.01 9.99 11.83
C GLY A 702 -13.01 11.06 11.36
N ASN A 703 -11.76 11.02 11.80
CA ASN A 703 -10.68 11.89 11.30
C ASN A 703 -10.29 11.49 9.88
N LEU A 704 -9.78 12.46 9.11
CA LEU A 704 -9.19 12.23 7.80
C LEU A 704 -7.67 12.23 7.92
N GLU A 705 -7.03 11.23 7.32
CA GLU A 705 -5.58 11.14 7.23
C GLU A 705 -5.16 10.98 5.77
N CYS A 706 -4.12 11.69 5.38
CA CYS A 706 -3.56 11.67 4.04
C CYS A 706 -2.18 11.02 4.09
N MET A 707 -2.00 9.98 3.28
CA MET A 707 -0.74 9.25 3.16
C MET A 707 -0.19 9.36 1.74
N TYR A 708 1.13 9.23 1.59
CA TYR A 708 1.80 9.27 0.28
C TYR A 708 2.50 7.92 0.05
N PRO A 709 1.79 6.90 -0.49
CA PRO A 709 2.41 5.61 -0.75
C PRO A 709 3.57 5.73 -1.72
N ARG A 710 4.71 5.13 -1.35
CA ARG A 710 5.95 5.24 -2.15
C ARG A 710 5.78 4.74 -3.58
N LYS A 711 4.92 3.74 -3.82
CA LYS A 711 4.58 3.25 -5.17
C LYS A 711 3.97 4.36 -6.04
N LEU A 712 2.96 5.07 -5.55
CA LEU A 712 2.29 6.14 -6.31
C LEU A 712 3.20 7.36 -6.51
N VAL A 713 3.96 7.75 -5.47
CA VAL A 713 4.94 8.84 -5.57
C VAL A 713 6.01 8.54 -6.63
N LEU A 714 6.51 7.30 -6.68
CA LEU A 714 7.47 6.90 -7.72
C LEU A 714 6.85 6.93 -9.11
N VAL A 715 5.59 6.52 -9.27
CA VAL A 715 4.86 6.61 -10.55
C VAL A 715 4.73 8.07 -11.01
N ALA A 716 4.38 8.98 -10.11
CA ALA A 716 4.32 10.42 -10.40
C ALA A 716 5.69 11.00 -10.80
N ILE A 717 6.76 10.66 -10.07
CA ILE A 717 8.14 11.07 -10.42
C ILE A 717 8.55 10.54 -11.80
N VAL A 718 8.28 9.26 -12.07
CA VAL A 718 8.54 8.63 -13.37
C VAL A 718 7.82 9.36 -14.49
N GLN A 719 6.55 9.70 -14.28
CA GLN A 719 5.76 10.43 -15.25
C GLN A 719 6.37 11.81 -15.55
N ALA A 720 6.76 12.56 -14.53
CA ALA A 720 7.43 13.85 -14.69
C ALA A 720 8.76 13.71 -15.45
N LEU A 721 9.55 12.67 -15.16
CA LEU A 721 10.81 12.39 -15.86
C LEU A 721 10.61 12.04 -17.34
N VAL A 722 9.62 11.21 -17.67
CA VAL A 722 9.28 10.83 -19.06
C VAL A 722 8.81 12.05 -19.85
N GLN A 723 8.04 12.94 -19.21
CA GLN A 723 7.58 14.21 -19.80
C GLN A 723 8.66 15.31 -19.81
N ARG A 724 9.87 15.05 -19.29
CA ARG A 724 10.97 16.03 -19.12
C ARG A 724 10.58 17.26 -18.29
N ARG A 725 9.70 17.07 -17.30
CA ARG A 725 9.39 18.07 -16.26
C ARG A 725 10.35 17.87 -15.08
N PHE A 726 11.61 18.28 -15.27
CA PHE A 726 12.68 18.05 -14.31
C PHE A 726 12.49 18.80 -13.01
N LYS A 727 11.88 19.99 -13.04
CA LYS A 727 11.64 20.78 -11.84
C LYS A 727 10.64 20.08 -10.91
N ASP A 728 9.53 19.61 -11.47
CA ASP A 728 8.49 18.92 -10.71
C ASP A 728 9.01 17.59 -10.15
N ALA A 729 9.79 16.85 -10.95
CA ALA A 729 10.46 15.63 -10.50
C ALA A 729 11.44 15.89 -9.33
N MET A 730 12.23 16.96 -9.42
CA MET A 730 13.17 17.37 -8.37
C MET A 730 12.45 17.74 -7.07
N ASP A 731 11.37 18.51 -7.16
CA ASP A 731 10.58 18.94 -6.01
C ASP A 731 9.86 17.75 -5.34
N MET A 732 9.32 16.79 -6.12
CA MET A 732 8.73 15.56 -5.59
C MET A 732 9.77 14.67 -4.88
N VAL A 733 10.94 14.46 -5.49
CA VAL A 733 12.03 13.67 -4.90
C VAL A 733 12.47 14.27 -3.56
N ARG A 734 12.62 15.60 -3.50
CA ARG A 734 12.97 16.32 -2.27
C ARG A 734 11.86 16.24 -1.21
N ARG A 735 10.61 16.54 -1.59
CA ARG A 735 9.43 16.56 -0.69
C ARG A 735 9.21 15.21 -0.03
N HIS A 736 9.30 14.13 -0.80
CA HIS A 736 9.03 12.76 -0.33
C HIS A 736 10.29 12.00 0.10
N ARG A 737 11.46 12.67 0.12
CA ARG A 737 12.76 12.07 0.52
C ARG A 737 13.06 10.78 -0.24
N ILE A 738 12.87 10.83 -1.55
CA ILE A 738 13.32 9.80 -2.49
C ILE A 738 14.80 10.03 -2.76
N ASP A 739 15.56 8.96 -3.02
CA ASP A 739 16.97 9.09 -3.40
C ASP A 739 17.07 9.78 -4.76
N PHE A 740 17.81 10.90 -4.80
CA PHE A 740 18.03 11.74 -5.98
C PHE A 740 18.61 11.01 -7.19
N ASN A 741 19.30 9.88 -6.99
CA ASN A 741 19.78 9.05 -8.10
C ASN A 741 18.63 8.57 -9.00
N MET A 742 17.38 8.54 -8.51
CA MET A 742 16.19 8.22 -9.31
C MET A 742 16.04 9.13 -10.54
N LEU A 743 16.42 10.42 -10.43
CA LEU A 743 16.34 11.39 -11.53
C LEU A 743 17.28 11.05 -12.70
N VAL A 744 18.36 10.32 -12.40
CA VAL A 744 19.42 9.95 -13.35
C VAL A 744 19.26 8.51 -13.83
N ASP A 745 18.98 7.60 -12.90
CA ASP A 745 19.02 6.16 -13.14
C ASP A 745 17.80 5.63 -13.87
N TYR A 746 16.63 6.25 -13.72
CA TYR A 746 15.38 5.72 -14.29
C TYR A 746 15.41 5.64 -15.83
N CYS A 747 15.75 6.73 -16.51
CA CYS A 747 15.91 6.78 -17.97
C CYS A 747 17.32 6.35 -18.44
N GLY A 748 18.19 5.97 -17.50
CA GLY A 748 19.61 5.74 -17.71
C GLY A 748 20.44 7.02 -17.73
N TRP A 749 21.59 6.99 -17.05
CA TRP A 749 22.46 8.16 -16.87
C TRP A 749 22.99 8.73 -18.19
N LYS A 750 23.14 7.89 -19.24
CA LYS A 750 23.53 8.33 -20.59
C LYS A 750 22.45 9.18 -21.27
N ALA A 751 21.17 8.90 -21.02
CA ALA A 751 20.08 9.73 -21.52
C ALA A 751 20.03 11.06 -20.74
N PHE A 752 20.21 11.01 -19.42
CA PHE A 752 20.26 12.19 -18.57
C PHE A 752 21.36 13.18 -18.99
N ILE A 753 22.56 12.70 -19.35
CA ILE A 753 23.65 13.57 -19.84
C ILE A 753 23.21 14.44 -21.02
N LYS A 754 22.40 13.89 -21.94
CA LYS A 754 21.90 14.64 -23.11
C LYS A 754 20.89 15.72 -22.71
N SER A 755 20.18 15.55 -21.59
CA SER A 755 19.19 16.48 -21.07
C SER A 755 19.67 17.27 -19.84
N ALA A 756 20.94 17.17 -19.44
CA ALA A 756 21.47 17.84 -18.26
C ALA A 756 21.36 19.37 -18.36
N ALA A 757 21.51 19.88 -19.58
CA ALA A 757 21.17 21.23 -20.01
C ALA A 757 19.76 21.65 -19.55
N ASP A 758 18.75 20.94 -20.04
CA ASP A 758 17.34 21.21 -19.75
C ASP A 758 17.05 21.11 -18.25
N PHE A 759 17.63 20.12 -17.57
CA PHE A 759 17.51 19.93 -16.12
C PHE A 759 17.99 21.16 -15.33
N VAL A 760 19.20 21.66 -15.61
CA VAL A 760 19.78 22.80 -14.91
C VAL A 760 18.95 24.07 -15.14
N LYS A 761 18.49 24.29 -16.38
CA LYS A 761 17.65 25.42 -16.76
C LYS A 761 16.28 25.41 -16.10
N GLU A 762 15.63 24.24 -16.03
CA GLU A 762 14.28 24.12 -15.51
C GLU A 762 14.23 24.20 -13.98
N VAL A 763 15.16 23.54 -13.28
CA VAL A 763 15.24 23.59 -11.81
C VAL A 763 15.56 24.99 -11.32
N ASN A 764 16.51 25.68 -11.97
CA ASN A 764 16.92 27.07 -11.73
C ASN A 764 17.08 27.45 -10.23
N ASN A 765 17.41 26.48 -9.38
CA ASN A 765 17.64 26.67 -7.96
C ASN A 765 18.96 25.97 -7.60
N LEU A 766 20.01 26.77 -7.47
CA LEU A 766 21.37 26.30 -7.25
C LEU A 766 21.53 25.52 -5.94
N SER A 767 20.71 25.81 -4.92
CA SER A 767 20.73 25.04 -3.67
C SER A 767 20.23 23.61 -3.88
N HIS A 768 19.15 23.44 -4.66
CA HIS A 768 18.58 22.15 -5.00
C HIS A 768 19.58 21.35 -5.87
N ILE A 769 20.19 22.00 -6.86
CA ILE A 769 21.21 21.36 -7.72
C ILE A 769 22.44 20.94 -6.91
N THR A 770 22.88 21.75 -5.95
CA THR A 770 24.02 21.41 -5.08
C THR A 770 23.71 20.19 -4.20
N GLU A 771 22.50 20.10 -3.64
CA GLU A 771 22.06 18.91 -2.88
C GLU A 771 22.02 17.65 -3.77
N PHE A 772 21.49 17.79 -4.99
CA PHE A 772 21.51 16.74 -5.99
C PHE A 772 22.94 16.26 -6.28
N VAL A 773 23.86 17.17 -6.59
CA VAL A 773 25.28 16.87 -6.85
C VAL A 773 25.94 16.13 -5.68
N CYS A 774 25.67 16.52 -4.44
CA CYS A 774 26.20 15.85 -3.26
C CYS A 774 25.72 14.40 -3.10
N SER A 775 24.53 14.10 -3.61
CA SER A 775 23.83 12.82 -3.40
C SER A 775 24.08 11.76 -4.49
N ILE A 776 24.69 12.13 -5.62
CA ILE A 776 24.97 11.19 -6.72
C ILE A 776 25.95 10.10 -6.28
N LYS A 777 25.64 8.85 -6.67
CA LYS A 777 26.44 7.64 -6.39
C LYS A 777 26.66 6.86 -7.69
N ASN A 778 27.74 6.09 -7.73
CA ASN A 778 28.05 5.26 -8.90
C ASN A 778 27.07 4.09 -9.09
N GLU A 779 26.48 3.59 -8.00
CA GLU A 779 25.50 2.51 -8.06
C GLU A 779 24.17 2.94 -8.70
N ASN A 780 23.51 2.03 -9.42
CA ASN A 780 22.12 2.21 -9.84
C ASN A 780 21.19 1.93 -8.66
N VAL A 781 20.71 3.00 -8.03
CA VAL A 781 19.88 2.91 -6.80
C VAL A 781 18.46 2.47 -7.13
N SER A 782 17.99 2.79 -8.35
CA SER A 782 16.63 2.55 -8.78
C SER A 782 16.28 1.06 -8.79
N CYS A 783 17.15 0.22 -9.35
CA CYS A 783 16.95 -1.23 -9.38
C CYS A 783 17.09 -1.86 -7.97
N LYS A 784 17.98 -1.36 -7.11
CA LYS A 784 18.17 -1.96 -5.77
C LYS A 784 17.06 -1.61 -4.78
N LEU A 785 16.60 -0.36 -4.76
CA LEU A 785 15.64 0.13 -3.75
C LEU A 785 14.18 0.09 -4.22
N TYR A 786 13.95 0.29 -5.52
CA TYR A 786 12.63 0.61 -6.07
C TYR A 786 12.07 -0.42 -7.06
N GLU A 787 12.83 -1.46 -7.42
CA GLU A 787 12.38 -2.58 -8.30
C GLU A 787 11.10 -3.25 -7.82
N ALA A 788 10.89 -3.33 -6.50
CA ALA A 788 9.65 -3.90 -5.94
C ALA A 788 8.40 -3.00 -6.11
N TYR A 789 8.56 -1.74 -6.53
CA TYR A 789 7.44 -0.78 -6.61
C TYR A 789 7.04 -0.43 -8.04
N ILE A 790 8.00 -0.34 -8.97
CA ILE A 790 7.78 0.09 -10.34
C ILE A 790 8.59 -0.77 -11.32
N SER A 791 8.08 -0.90 -12.54
CA SER A 791 8.79 -1.55 -13.65
C SER A 791 9.81 -0.59 -14.27
N PHE A 792 11.01 -1.10 -14.55
CA PHE A 792 12.08 -0.33 -15.18
C PHE A 792 12.25 -0.73 -16.65
N PRO A 793 12.67 0.19 -17.54
CA PRO A 793 12.98 -0.15 -18.92
C PRO A 793 14.07 -1.24 -19.01
N GLU A 794 13.91 -2.21 -19.91
CA GLU A 794 14.82 -3.35 -20.12
C GLU A 794 16.29 -2.97 -20.38
N GLN A 795 16.56 -1.69 -20.70
CA GLN A 795 17.93 -1.16 -20.83
C GLN A 795 18.69 -1.08 -19.49
N CYS A 796 18.02 -1.25 -18.34
CA CYS A 796 18.64 -1.29 -17.02
C CYS A 796 19.14 -2.69 -16.61
N SER A 797 18.79 -3.77 -17.33
CA SER A 797 19.05 -5.16 -16.91
C SER A 797 20.24 -5.87 -17.56
N SER A 798 21.16 -5.15 -18.23
CA SER A 798 22.40 -5.76 -18.73
C SER A 798 23.48 -5.78 -17.64
N SER A 799 23.29 -6.61 -16.62
CA SER A 799 24.36 -7.00 -15.69
C SER A 799 24.80 -8.43 -16.01
N MET A 800 25.43 -8.60 -17.18
CA MET A 800 26.25 -9.76 -17.53
C MET A 800 27.45 -9.23 -18.33
N ASP A 801 28.31 -8.44 -17.67
CA ASP A 801 29.68 -8.26 -18.13
C ASP A 801 30.47 -9.49 -17.67
N SER A 802 30.33 -10.56 -18.43
CA SER A 802 31.30 -11.65 -18.47
C SER A 802 32.60 -11.10 -19.07
N GLU A 803 33.66 -11.15 -18.27
CA GLU A 803 35.07 -11.33 -18.67
C GLU A 803 35.36 -11.05 -20.15
N ASN A 804 35.61 -9.79 -20.50
CA ASN A 804 36.34 -9.46 -21.71
C ASN A 804 37.55 -8.58 -21.38
N LEU A 805 38.70 -9.18 -21.67
CA LEU A 805 40.04 -8.61 -21.73
C LEU A 805 40.10 -7.30 -22.53
N HIS A 806 41.05 -6.45 -22.11
CA HIS A 806 41.59 -5.25 -22.77
C HIS A 806 40.86 -3.89 -22.62
N GLY A 807 41.29 -3.12 -21.61
CA GLY A 807 41.98 -1.85 -21.88
C GLY A 807 41.16 -0.65 -22.40
N VAL A 808 39.89 -0.50 -22.04
CA VAL A 808 39.17 0.78 -22.17
C VAL A 808 38.49 1.10 -20.84
N LEU A 809 38.78 2.29 -20.30
CA LEU A 809 38.28 2.84 -19.04
C LEU A 809 36.77 2.61 -18.90
N SER A 810 36.34 1.87 -17.87
CA SER A 810 34.93 1.83 -17.48
C SER A 810 34.47 3.25 -17.14
N GLU A 811 33.56 3.83 -17.93
CA GLU A 811 33.06 5.19 -17.72
C GLU A 811 32.39 5.31 -16.34
N ASN A 812 32.91 6.17 -15.46
CA ASN A 812 32.32 6.42 -14.14
C ASN A 812 31.08 7.31 -14.26
N LYS A 813 29.91 6.79 -13.86
CA LYS A 813 28.61 7.52 -13.87
C LYS A 813 28.72 8.86 -13.17
N VAL A 814 29.33 8.90 -11.98
CA VAL A 814 29.43 10.11 -11.15
C VAL A 814 30.16 11.19 -11.92
N THR A 815 31.35 10.88 -12.42
CA THR A 815 32.22 11.83 -13.11
C THR A 815 31.57 12.34 -14.40
N SER A 816 30.94 11.47 -15.19
CA SER A 816 30.27 11.88 -16.44
C SER A 816 29.04 12.77 -16.19
N VAL A 817 28.21 12.43 -15.19
CA VAL A 817 27.02 13.23 -14.85
C VAL A 817 27.42 14.59 -14.28
N LEU A 818 28.38 14.63 -13.35
CA LEU A 818 28.86 15.88 -12.75
C LEU A 818 29.56 16.78 -13.78
N MET A 819 30.28 16.21 -14.75
CA MET A 819 30.86 16.97 -15.87
C MET A 819 29.77 17.60 -16.75
N ALA A 820 28.70 16.85 -17.08
CA ALA A 820 27.59 17.36 -17.88
C ALA A 820 26.84 18.50 -17.16
N ILE A 821 26.59 18.36 -15.86
CA ILE A 821 25.98 19.41 -15.03
C ILE A 821 26.89 20.63 -14.96
N ARG A 822 28.20 20.45 -14.73
CA ARG A 822 29.17 21.55 -14.69
C ARG A 822 29.16 22.37 -15.97
N LYS A 823 29.19 21.69 -17.12
CA LYS A 823 29.10 22.34 -18.43
C LYS A 823 27.78 23.11 -18.59
N ALA A 824 26.65 22.52 -18.19
CA ALA A 824 25.36 23.19 -18.23
C ALA A 824 25.28 24.42 -17.30
N LEU A 825 25.88 24.36 -16.11
CA LEU A 825 25.98 25.50 -15.20
C LEU A 825 26.77 26.66 -15.81
N GLU A 826 27.89 26.37 -16.48
CA GLU A 826 28.73 27.37 -17.15
C GLU A 826 28.06 28.02 -18.36
N GLU A 827 27.34 27.23 -19.16
CA GLU A 827 26.74 27.70 -20.41
C GLU A 827 25.37 28.36 -20.22
N GLN A 828 24.58 27.97 -19.21
CA GLN A 828 23.15 28.33 -19.13
C GLN A 828 22.77 29.20 -17.95
N ILE A 829 23.59 29.24 -16.90
CA ILE A 829 23.32 30.08 -15.71
C ILE A 829 24.27 31.27 -15.70
N GLU A 830 23.72 32.46 -15.50
CA GLU A 830 24.48 33.70 -15.36
C GLU A 830 25.50 33.63 -14.21
N GLU A 831 26.60 34.39 -14.36
CA GLU A 831 27.67 34.39 -13.36
C GLU A 831 27.14 34.86 -12.00
N SER A 832 27.31 34.03 -10.99
CA SER A 832 26.86 34.35 -9.63
C SER A 832 27.70 33.59 -8.61
N SER A 833 27.79 34.15 -7.39
CA SER A 833 28.59 33.56 -6.33
C SER A 833 28.18 32.10 -6.03
N SER A 834 26.87 31.86 -5.97
CA SER A 834 26.28 30.54 -5.76
C SER A 834 26.52 29.57 -6.92
N ARG A 835 26.60 30.06 -8.18
CA ARG A 835 26.96 29.22 -9.34
C ARG A 835 28.36 28.67 -9.18
N GLU A 836 29.31 29.52 -8.80
CA GLU A 836 30.70 29.11 -8.64
C GLU A 836 30.88 28.09 -7.50
N LEU A 837 30.21 28.29 -6.36
CA LEU A 837 30.20 27.32 -5.26
C LEU A 837 29.62 25.96 -5.69
N CYS A 838 28.56 25.97 -6.51
CA CYS A 838 27.99 24.74 -7.08
C CYS A 838 29.00 24.04 -8.00
N ILE A 839 29.72 24.77 -8.86
CA ILE A 839 30.76 24.20 -9.72
C ILE A 839 31.90 23.60 -8.89
N LEU A 840 32.36 24.29 -7.84
CA LEU A 840 33.34 23.73 -6.90
C LEU A 840 32.84 22.43 -6.26
N THR A 841 31.55 22.34 -5.97
CA THR A 841 30.93 21.09 -5.49
C THR A 841 31.05 19.96 -6.51
N THR A 842 30.75 20.23 -7.78
CA THR A 842 30.89 19.21 -8.85
C THR A 842 32.32 18.71 -9.01
N LEU A 843 33.32 19.58 -8.79
CA LEU A 843 34.75 19.24 -8.87
C LEU A 843 35.18 18.38 -7.68
N ALA A 844 34.79 18.78 -6.47
CA ALA A 844 35.13 18.07 -5.24
C ALA A 844 34.46 16.69 -5.12
N ARG A 845 33.24 16.55 -5.68
CA ARG A 845 32.45 15.30 -5.64
C ARG A 845 32.67 14.37 -6.84
N SER A 846 33.51 14.75 -7.80
CA SER A 846 33.92 13.85 -8.89
C SER A 846 34.71 12.65 -8.34
N GLU A 847 34.75 11.54 -9.09
CA GLU A 847 35.47 10.33 -8.69
C GLU A 847 36.51 9.93 -9.76
N PRO A 848 37.82 10.11 -9.49
CA PRO A 848 38.42 10.73 -8.29
C PRO A 848 38.16 12.26 -8.20
N PRO A 849 38.25 12.87 -6.99
CA PRO A 849 38.04 14.32 -6.80
C PRO A 849 39.01 15.19 -7.62
N LEU A 850 38.48 16.14 -8.38
CA LEU A 850 39.26 17.06 -9.24
C LEU A 850 39.72 18.29 -8.46
N LEU A 851 40.44 18.07 -7.36
CA LEU A 851 40.85 19.12 -6.41
C LEU A 851 41.82 20.14 -7.02
N GLU A 852 42.69 19.73 -7.94
CA GLU A 852 43.63 20.63 -8.61
C GLU A 852 42.90 21.65 -9.50
N GLU A 853 41.87 21.22 -10.24
CA GLU A 853 41.03 22.12 -11.03
C GLU A 853 40.23 23.08 -10.14
N ALA A 854 39.69 22.59 -9.02
CA ALA A 854 38.99 23.43 -8.03
C ALA A 854 39.92 24.50 -7.44
N LEU A 855 41.14 24.12 -7.07
CA LEU A 855 42.14 25.04 -6.53
C LEU A 855 42.64 26.04 -7.56
N ASN A 856 42.79 25.65 -8.82
CA ASN A 856 43.12 26.57 -9.91
C ASN A 856 42.02 27.63 -10.10
N ARG A 857 40.74 27.27 -9.98
CA ARG A 857 39.65 28.25 -9.99
C ARG A 857 39.72 29.22 -8.81
N ILE A 858 39.95 28.71 -7.59
CA ILE A 858 40.12 29.54 -6.40
C ILE A 858 41.31 30.50 -6.56
N LYS A 859 42.40 30.03 -7.20
CA LYS A 859 43.57 30.86 -7.52
C LYS A 859 43.19 32.01 -8.47
N VAL A 860 42.44 31.74 -9.55
CA VAL A 860 41.97 32.78 -10.48
C VAL A 860 41.07 33.80 -9.75
N ILE A 861 40.16 33.34 -8.89
CA ILE A 861 39.31 34.24 -8.06
C ILE A 861 40.19 35.15 -7.19
N ARG A 862 41.21 34.60 -6.56
CA ARG A 862 42.13 35.37 -5.72
C ARG A 862 42.98 36.36 -6.51
N GLU A 863 43.45 35.98 -7.70
CA GLU A 863 44.15 36.89 -8.59
C GLU A 863 43.24 38.05 -8.99
N LEU A 864 41.97 37.79 -9.29
CA LEU A 864 40.97 38.84 -9.55
C LEU A 864 40.76 39.78 -8.35
N GLU A 865 40.73 39.25 -7.11
CA GLU A 865 40.65 40.05 -5.88
C GLU A 865 41.87 40.98 -5.71
N LEU A 866 43.06 40.52 -6.08
CA LEU A 866 44.31 41.28 -5.94
C LEU A 866 44.51 42.32 -7.04
N HIS A 867 44.00 42.08 -8.26
CA HIS A 867 44.17 42.98 -9.41
C HIS A 867 43.18 44.16 -9.44
N GLY A 868 42.27 44.27 -8.47
CA GLY A 868 41.40 45.45 -8.31
C GLY A 868 40.43 45.69 -9.47
N VAL A 869 39.94 44.61 -10.11
CA VAL A 869 38.97 44.69 -11.22
C VAL A 869 37.60 45.15 -10.69
N ASP A 870 36.95 46.04 -11.44
CA ASP A 870 35.64 46.69 -11.23
C ASP A 870 34.69 45.98 -10.22
N ASP A 871 34.17 46.73 -9.23
CA ASP A 871 33.30 46.25 -8.14
C ASP A 871 32.06 45.46 -8.62
N GLY A 872 31.64 45.67 -9.88
CA GLY A 872 30.55 44.93 -10.52
C GLY A 872 30.88 43.45 -10.81
N ARG A 873 32.08 43.15 -11.30
CA ARG A 873 32.49 41.77 -11.63
C ARG A 873 32.84 40.96 -10.36
N ARG A 874 33.29 41.66 -9.31
CA ARG A 874 33.60 41.08 -7.99
C ARG A 874 32.37 40.53 -7.26
N LYS A 875 31.18 41.12 -7.44
CA LYS A 875 29.93 40.60 -6.85
C LYS A 875 29.45 39.27 -7.46
N LEU A 876 29.95 38.91 -8.63
CA LEU A 876 29.54 37.71 -9.37
C LEU A 876 30.29 36.44 -8.91
N TYR A 877 31.32 36.57 -8.07
CA TYR A 877 32.12 35.45 -7.58
C TYR A 877 32.17 35.45 -6.04
N PRO A 878 32.26 34.26 -5.40
CA PRO A 878 32.52 34.17 -3.97
C PRO A 878 33.94 34.67 -3.66
N SER A 879 34.20 35.01 -2.40
CA SER A 879 35.58 35.31 -2.00
C SER A 879 36.46 34.07 -2.09
N ALA A 880 37.76 34.25 -2.30
CA ALA A 880 38.71 33.12 -2.32
C ALA A 880 38.71 32.36 -0.98
N GLU A 881 38.51 33.06 0.14
CA GLU A 881 38.40 32.47 1.48
C GLU A 881 37.10 31.66 1.65
N GLU A 882 35.96 32.19 1.19
CA GLU A 882 34.67 31.50 1.23
C GLU A 882 34.68 30.23 0.35
N SER A 883 35.25 30.33 -0.86
CA SER A 883 35.42 29.21 -1.79
C SER A 883 36.27 28.10 -1.18
N LEU A 884 37.35 28.47 -0.49
CA LEU A 884 38.24 27.53 0.16
C LEU A 884 37.58 26.87 1.38
N LYS A 885 36.86 27.64 2.21
CA LYS A 885 36.07 27.10 3.33
C LYS A 885 35.02 26.10 2.84
N HIS A 886 34.35 26.42 1.73
CA HIS A 886 33.37 25.53 1.10
C HIS A 886 34.02 24.23 0.57
N LEU A 887 35.18 24.31 -0.09
CA LEU A 887 35.93 23.14 -0.55
C LEU A 887 36.41 22.25 0.61
N LEU A 888 36.90 22.86 1.69
CA LEU A 888 37.32 22.17 2.91
C LEU A 888 36.15 21.52 3.67
N TRP A 889 34.91 21.98 3.46
CA TRP A 889 33.72 21.33 4.01
C TRP A 889 33.36 20.04 3.26
N LEU A 890 33.61 19.99 1.95
CA LEU A 890 33.24 18.87 1.08
C LEU A 890 34.26 17.73 1.07
N THR A 891 35.51 18.01 1.40
CA THR A 891 36.64 17.09 1.24
C THR A 891 37.63 17.19 2.39
N GLU A 892 38.41 16.13 2.62
CA GLU A 892 39.37 16.08 3.72
C GLU A 892 40.46 17.17 3.57
N PRO A 893 40.79 17.91 4.65
CA PRO A 893 41.73 19.02 4.57
C PRO A 893 43.15 18.62 4.10
N GLU A 894 43.58 17.40 4.41
CA GLU A 894 44.87 16.88 3.96
C GLU A 894 44.92 16.65 2.46
N ALA A 895 43.84 16.14 1.86
CA ALA A 895 43.74 15.94 0.42
C ALA A 895 43.80 17.27 -0.33
N VAL A 896 43.10 18.31 0.17
CA VAL A 896 43.14 19.65 -0.41
C VAL A 896 44.53 20.29 -0.28
N PHE A 897 45.21 20.12 0.87
CA PHE A 897 46.58 20.60 1.06
C PHE A 897 47.58 19.89 0.13
N ASN A 898 47.45 18.57 -0.02
CA ASN A 898 48.29 17.77 -0.91
C ASN A 898 48.08 18.15 -2.38
N ALA A 899 46.82 18.39 -2.79
CA ALA A 899 46.51 18.90 -4.12
C ALA A 899 47.09 20.31 -4.35
N ALA A 900 47.04 21.20 -3.36
CA ALA A 900 47.65 22.53 -3.44
C ALA A 900 49.17 22.47 -3.58
N LEU A 901 49.83 21.54 -2.88
CA LEU A 901 51.26 21.26 -3.07
C LEU A 901 51.55 20.74 -4.48
N GLY A 902 50.68 19.90 -5.03
CA GLY A 902 50.79 19.36 -6.40
C GLY A 902 50.73 20.41 -7.50
N LEU A 903 50.16 21.59 -7.24
CA LEU A 903 50.18 22.75 -8.14
C LEU A 903 51.52 23.51 -8.12
N TYR A 904 52.44 23.12 -7.25
CA TYR A 904 53.75 23.76 -7.03
C TYR A 904 53.68 25.24 -6.62
N ASP A 905 52.53 25.71 -6.13
CA ASP A 905 52.31 27.06 -5.62
C ASP A 905 52.32 27.08 -4.09
N LEU A 906 53.49 27.39 -3.51
CA LEU A 906 53.71 27.37 -2.07
C LEU A 906 52.82 28.39 -1.32
N ASN A 907 52.46 29.50 -1.97
CA ASN A 907 51.60 30.53 -1.36
C ASN A 907 50.16 30.06 -1.25
N LEU A 908 49.65 29.38 -2.29
CA LEU A 908 48.33 28.76 -2.24
C LEU A 908 48.29 27.66 -1.19
N ALA A 909 49.31 26.78 -1.14
CA ALA A 909 49.42 25.73 -0.13
C ALA A 909 49.45 26.27 1.31
N ALA A 910 50.14 27.40 1.55
CA ALA A 910 50.15 28.06 2.86
C ALA A 910 48.75 28.53 3.30
N ILE A 911 47.94 29.01 2.37
CA ILE A 911 46.59 29.52 2.67
C ILE A 911 45.60 28.39 2.90
N VAL A 912 45.72 27.30 2.15
CA VAL A 912 44.99 26.07 2.45
C VAL A 912 45.37 25.59 3.85
N ALA A 913 46.66 25.56 4.20
CA ALA A 913 47.13 25.14 5.51
C ALA A 913 46.55 26.01 6.65
N LEU A 914 46.58 27.34 6.49
CA LEU A 914 46.01 28.30 7.44
C LEU A 914 44.50 28.09 7.67
N ASN A 915 43.74 27.87 6.59
CA ASN A 915 42.28 27.65 6.69
C ASN A 915 41.91 26.23 7.13
N SER A 916 42.82 25.25 6.97
CA SER A 916 42.65 23.86 7.40
C SER A 916 42.96 23.58 8.88
N GLN A 917 43.30 24.61 9.66
CA GLN A 917 43.72 24.50 11.07
C GLN A 917 44.95 23.61 11.31
N LYS A 918 45.82 23.40 10.29
CA LYS A 918 47.12 22.75 10.49
C LYS A 918 48.02 23.61 11.37
N ASP A 919 48.85 22.98 12.21
CA ASP A 919 49.75 23.70 13.11
C ASP A 919 50.77 24.52 12.29
N PRO A 920 50.79 25.86 12.43
CA PRO A 920 51.79 26.72 11.79
C PRO A 920 53.24 26.29 12.06
N LYS A 921 53.51 25.64 13.19
CA LYS A 921 54.83 25.12 13.52
C LYS A 921 55.25 23.92 12.67
N GLU A 922 54.29 23.21 12.07
CA GLU A 922 54.58 22.04 11.24
C GLU A 922 54.69 22.40 9.76
N PHE A 923 53.74 23.18 9.22
CA PHE A 923 53.73 23.45 7.78
C PHE A 923 54.63 24.63 7.36
N LEU A 924 54.83 25.66 8.19
CA LEU A 924 55.66 26.81 7.80
C LEU A 924 57.15 26.46 7.65
N PRO A 925 57.79 25.68 8.55
CA PRO A 925 59.17 25.25 8.33
C PRO A 925 59.31 24.37 7.10
N PHE A 926 58.31 23.53 6.84
CA PHE A 926 58.28 22.66 5.66
C PHE A 926 58.21 23.47 4.36
N LEU A 927 57.30 24.45 4.25
CA LEU A 927 57.20 25.30 3.05
C LEU A 927 58.44 26.17 2.83
N LYS A 928 59.02 26.73 3.91
CA LYS A 928 60.28 27.49 3.83
C LYS A 928 61.45 26.60 3.39
N GLY A 929 61.50 25.35 3.84
CA GLY A 929 62.48 24.37 3.39
C GLY A 929 62.38 24.09 1.89
N LEU A 930 61.16 24.01 1.35
CA LEU A 930 60.92 23.82 -0.08
C LEU A 930 61.30 25.06 -0.91
N GLU A 931 61.05 26.27 -0.39
CA GLU A 931 61.39 27.54 -1.06
C GLU A 931 62.90 27.71 -1.28
N CYS A 932 63.74 27.10 -0.41
CA CYS A 932 65.20 27.16 -0.54
C CYS A 932 65.79 26.18 -1.58
N LEU A 933 64.99 25.27 -2.15
CA LEU A 933 65.47 24.24 -3.08
C LEU A 933 65.43 24.73 -4.54
N PRO A 934 66.34 24.23 -5.42
CA PRO A 934 66.24 24.45 -6.86
C PRO A 934 64.88 23.95 -7.42
N PRO A 935 64.29 24.60 -8.44
CA PRO A 935 62.92 24.29 -8.88
C PRO A 935 62.67 22.82 -9.24
N ALA A 936 63.60 22.15 -9.91
CA ALA A 936 63.49 20.74 -10.27
C ALA A 936 63.54 19.82 -9.02
N ILE A 937 64.40 20.15 -8.06
CA ILE A 937 64.55 19.41 -6.79
C ILE A 937 63.37 19.66 -5.86
N MET A 938 62.84 20.89 -5.82
CA MET A 938 61.62 21.22 -5.10
C MET A 938 60.44 20.38 -5.60
N ARG A 939 60.22 20.33 -6.92
CA ARG A 939 59.17 19.51 -7.53
C ARG A 939 59.37 18.02 -7.29
N TYR A 940 60.61 17.52 -7.39
CA TYR A 940 60.95 16.15 -7.02
C TYR A 940 60.56 15.84 -5.57
N THR A 941 60.95 16.70 -4.63
CA THR A 941 60.70 16.50 -3.19
C THR A 941 59.21 16.54 -2.87
N ILE A 942 58.46 17.43 -3.53
CA ILE A 942 57.00 17.51 -3.42
C ILE A 942 56.36 16.24 -3.99
N ASP A 943 56.71 15.86 -5.20
CA ASP A 943 56.12 14.69 -5.87
C ASP A 943 56.43 13.38 -5.15
N LEU A 944 57.64 13.26 -4.57
CA LEU A 944 58.02 12.13 -3.73
C LEU A 944 57.14 12.04 -2.49
N LYS A 945 56.86 13.18 -1.83
CA LYS A 945 55.95 13.26 -0.68
C LYS A 945 54.50 12.95 -1.06
N LEU A 946 54.08 13.35 -2.25
CA LEU A 946 52.74 13.08 -2.80
C LEU A 946 52.61 11.67 -3.40
N ALA A 947 53.65 10.84 -3.32
CA ALA A 947 53.73 9.52 -3.96
C ALA A 947 53.49 9.54 -5.48
N ARG A 948 53.76 10.67 -6.14
CA ARG A 948 53.69 10.84 -7.61
C ARG A 948 55.02 10.43 -8.23
N TYR A 949 55.39 9.15 -8.08
CA TYR A 949 56.75 8.71 -8.37
C TYR A 949 57.17 8.87 -9.83
N GLU A 950 56.24 8.79 -10.79
CA GLU A 950 56.57 9.05 -12.20
C GLU A 950 56.97 10.51 -12.46
N SER A 951 56.24 11.48 -11.91
CA SER A 951 56.59 12.89 -12.07
C SER A 951 57.84 13.24 -11.25
N ALA A 952 58.00 12.63 -10.07
CA ALA A 952 59.22 12.70 -9.29
C ALA A 952 60.42 12.25 -10.12
N LEU A 953 60.33 11.09 -10.81
CA LEU A 953 61.39 10.57 -11.67
C LEU A 953 61.71 11.55 -12.83
N ARG A 954 60.70 12.10 -13.51
CA ARG A 954 60.91 13.10 -14.58
C ARG A 954 61.62 14.36 -14.04
N ASN A 955 61.22 14.83 -12.87
CA ASN A 955 61.76 16.03 -12.24
C ASN A 955 63.22 15.84 -11.75
N ILE A 956 63.56 14.69 -11.15
CA ILE A 956 64.94 14.42 -10.72
C ILE A 956 65.88 14.17 -11.90
N VAL A 957 65.41 13.52 -12.98
CA VAL A 957 66.19 13.37 -14.21
C VAL A 957 66.50 14.74 -14.82
N SER A 958 65.53 15.67 -14.79
CA SER A 958 65.74 17.05 -15.26
C SER A 958 66.70 17.87 -14.39
N ALA A 959 66.93 17.46 -13.13
CA ALA A 959 67.86 18.14 -12.22
C ALA A 959 69.35 17.86 -12.55
N GLY A 960 69.62 16.87 -13.40
CA GLY A 960 70.95 16.60 -13.96
C GLY A 960 71.61 15.31 -13.45
N ASN A 961 72.76 14.98 -14.03
CA ASN A 961 73.49 13.72 -13.80
C ASN A 961 74.04 13.57 -12.37
N GLU A 962 74.14 14.66 -11.59
CA GLU A 962 74.63 14.65 -10.22
C GLU A 962 73.71 13.87 -9.27
N TYR A 963 72.42 13.75 -9.62
CA TYR A 963 71.39 13.06 -8.83
C TYR A 963 71.08 11.65 -9.35
N HIS A 964 71.96 11.06 -10.18
CA HIS A 964 71.73 9.74 -10.76
C HIS A 964 71.64 8.62 -9.70
N ALA A 965 72.39 8.74 -8.60
CA ALA A 965 72.30 7.81 -7.48
C ALA A 965 70.89 7.81 -6.85
N ASP A 966 70.35 9.01 -6.59
CA ASP A 966 69.00 9.19 -6.05
C ASP A 966 67.92 8.69 -7.03
N CYS A 967 68.15 8.81 -8.34
CA CYS A 967 67.28 8.23 -9.37
C CYS A 967 67.25 6.69 -9.27
N MET A 968 68.41 6.06 -9.11
CA MET A 968 68.51 4.60 -8.98
C MET A 968 67.89 4.10 -7.68
N GLU A 969 68.04 4.84 -6.57
CA GLU A 969 67.35 4.54 -5.32
C GLU A 969 65.82 4.61 -5.47
N LEU A 970 65.31 5.62 -6.18
CA LEU A 970 63.88 5.75 -6.48
C LEU A 970 63.34 4.58 -7.33
N LEU A 971 64.09 4.17 -8.36
CA LEU A 971 63.75 3.06 -9.25
C LEU A 971 63.76 1.72 -8.49
N ASN A 972 64.79 1.46 -7.68
CA ASN A 972 64.88 0.24 -6.87
C ASN A 972 63.77 0.16 -5.82
N SER A 973 63.40 1.29 -5.24
CA SER A 973 62.30 1.36 -4.26
C SER A 973 60.91 1.27 -4.90
N ASN A 974 60.79 1.58 -6.20
CA ASN A 974 59.52 1.59 -6.95
C ASN A 974 59.68 0.89 -8.32
N PRO A 975 59.65 -0.44 -8.36
CA PRO A 975 59.98 -1.22 -9.56
C PRO A 975 59.10 -0.95 -10.78
N GLN A 976 57.85 -0.52 -10.57
CA GLN A 976 56.94 -0.10 -11.65
C GLN A 976 57.47 1.06 -12.52
N LEU A 977 58.50 1.78 -12.05
CA LEU A 977 59.11 2.89 -12.76
C LEU A 977 60.23 2.46 -13.72
N PHE A 978 60.71 1.21 -13.66
CA PHE A 978 61.80 0.73 -14.52
C PHE A 978 61.55 0.97 -16.02
N PRO A 979 60.33 0.73 -16.58
CA PRO A 979 60.03 1.05 -17.97
C PRO A 979 60.16 2.55 -18.29
N LEU A 980 59.66 3.42 -17.41
CA LEU A 980 59.76 4.88 -17.58
C LEU A 980 61.22 5.36 -17.44
N GLY A 981 61.97 4.77 -16.51
CA GLY A 981 63.42 5.01 -16.37
C GLY A 981 64.17 4.70 -17.66
N LEU A 982 63.90 3.55 -18.29
CA LEU A 982 64.49 3.20 -19.58
C LEU A 982 64.12 4.18 -20.70
N GLN A 983 62.92 4.76 -20.69
CA GLN A 983 62.52 5.78 -21.68
C GLN A 983 63.24 7.11 -21.47
N LEU A 984 63.52 7.49 -20.22
CA LEU A 984 64.11 8.79 -19.87
C LEU A 984 65.63 8.83 -20.06
N PHE A 985 66.34 7.71 -19.89
CA PHE A 985 67.80 7.65 -20.08
C PHE A 985 68.17 7.19 -21.50
N SER A 986 68.89 8.03 -22.24
CA SER A 986 69.42 7.71 -23.59
C SER A 986 70.85 7.14 -23.58
N ASP A 987 71.55 7.24 -22.45
CA ASP A 987 72.94 6.79 -22.27
C ASP A 987 72.99 5.25 -22.14
N PRO A 988 73.74 4.53 -22.99
CA PRO A 988 73.78 3.07 -22.99
C PRO A 988 74.29 2.49 -21.66
N ASP A 989 75.29 3.11 -21.03
CA ASP A 989 75.89 2.57 -19.80
C ASP A 989 74.91 2.64 -18.62
N LYS A 990 74.16 3.75 -18.51
CA LYS A 990 73.11 3.92 -17.50
C LYS A 990 71.90 3.02 -17.77
N ARG A 991 71.52 2.83 -19.05
CA ARG A 991 70.46 1.88 -19.43
C ARG A 991 70.81 0.45 -19.04
N HIS A 992 72.06 0.03 -19.21
CA HIS A 992 72.50 -1.31 -18.77
C HIS A 992 72.36 -1.48 -17.25
N GLN A 993 72.73 -0.46 -16.46
CA GLN A 993 72.56 -0.50 -15.00
C GLN A 993 71.10 -0.59 -14.57
N ILE A 994 70.20 0.14 -15.25
CA ILE A 994 68.75 0.08 -15.00
C ILE A 994 68.18 -1.30 -15.38
N LEU A 995 68.60 -1.87 -16.52
CA LEU A 995 68.18 -3.21 -16.95
C LEU A 995 68.67 -4.30 -16.00
N GLU A 996 69.91 -4.22 -15.53
CA GLU A 996 70.45 -5.17 -14.57
C GLU A 996 69.71 -5.09 -13.23
N ALA A 997 69.45 -3.89 -12.71
CA ALA A 997 68.66 -3.69 -11.49
C ALA A 997 67.21 -4.17 -11.64
N TRP A 998 66.59 -3.97 -12.82
CA TRP A 998 65.26 -4.49 -13.11
C TRP A 998 65.25 -6.02 -13.16
N GLY A 999 66.27 -6.63 -13.76
CA GLY A 999 66.47 -8.08 -13.77
C GLY A 999 66.64 -8.65 -12.35
N ASP A 1000 67.44 -7.99 -11.51
CA ASP A 1000 67.62 -8.36 -10.10
C ASP A 1000 66.31 -8.32 -9.32
N HIS A 1001 65.50 -7.28 -9.49
CA HIS A 1001 64.17 -7.21 -8.87
C HIS A 1001 63.22 -8.32 -9.37
N LEU A 1002 63.15 -8.55 -10.68
CA LEU A 1002 62.30 -9.63 -11.25
C LEU A 1002 62.72 -11.02 -10.75
N PHE A 1003 64.01 -11.22 -10.51
CA PHE A 1003 64.55 -12.46 -9.95
C PHE A 1003 64.11 -12.65 -8.48
N GLU A 1004 64.12 -11.59 -7.67
CA GLU A 1004 63.63 -11.61 -6.27
C GLU A 1004 62.12 -11.90 -6.19
N GLU A 1005 61.32 -11.32 -7.09
CA GLU A 1005 59.86 -11.58 -7.22
C GLU A 1005 59.53 -12.95 -7.82
N LYS A 1006 60.54 -13.80 -8.06
CA LYS A 1006 60.41 -15.14 -8.66
C LYS A 1006 59.83 -15.15 -10.08
N CYS A 1007 59.83 -14.00 -10.76
CA CYS A 1007 59.48 -13.88 -12.18
C CYS A 1007 60.68 -14.27 -13.05
N PHE A 1008 61.15 -15.51 -12.86
CA PHE A 1008 62.45 -15.96 -13.35
C PHE A 1008 62.59 -15.91 -14.88
N GLY A 1009 61.52 -16.15 -15.64
CA GLY A 1009 61.54 -16.09 -17.10
C GLY A 1009 61.77 -14.67 -17.63
N GLU A 1010 61.05 -13.68 -17.09
CA GLU A 1010 61.22 -12.26 -17.48
C GLU A 1010 62.57 -11.70 -16.99
N ALA A 1011 63.00 -12.11 -15.79
CA ALA A 1011 64.34 -11.80 -15.28
C ALA A 1011 65.43 -12.31 -16.23
N ALA A 1012 65.31 -13.56 -16.70
CA ALA A 1012 66.28 -14.19 -17.58
C ALA A 1012 66.45 -13.44 -18.91
N VAL A 1013 65.34 -13.03 -19.52
CA VAL A 1013 65.33 -12.21 -20.74
C VAL A 1013 65.91 -10.83 -20.48
N THR A 1014 65.56 -10.20 -19.36
CA THR A 1014 66.06 -8.86 -18.99
C THR A 1014 67.57 -8.85 -18.79
N TYR A 1015 68.12 -9.87 -18.11
CA TYR A 1015 69.57 -10.06 -17.99
C TYR A 1015 70.26 -10.32 -19.33
N GLN A 1016 69.59 -11.00 -20.26
CA GLN A 1016 70.12 -11.26 -21.59
C GLN A 1016 70.24 -9.94 -22.39
N CYS A 1017 69.27 -9.02 -22.24
CA CYS A 1017 69.29 -7.70 -22.86
C CYS A 1017 70.45 -6.82 -22.38
N CYS A 1018 70.93 -6.98 -21.13
CA CYS A 1018 72.13 -6.29 -20.62
C CYS A 1018 73.42 -7.12 -20.67
N SER A 1019 73.43 -8.24 -21.42
CA SER A 1019 74.58 -9.14 -21.56
C SER A 1019 75.07 -9.79 -20.25
N SER A 1020 74.24 -9.85 -19.21
CA SER A 1020 74.54 -10.53 -17.94
C SER A 1020 74.19 -12.03 -18.02
N TYR A 1021 74.90 -12.76 -18.88
CA TYR A 1021 74.58 -14.15 -19.22
C TYR A 1021 74.64 -15.13 -18.04
N GLN A 1022 75.48 -14.87 -17.04
CA GLN A 1022 75.56 -15.72 -15.84
C GLN A 1022 74.31 -15.60 -14.95
N LYS A 1023 73.77 -14.39 -14.79
CA LYS A 1023 72.51 -14.17 -14.06
C LYS A 1023 71.32 -14.71 -14.86
N SER A 1024 71.34 -14.54 -16.19
CA SER A 1024 70.34 -15.11 -17.10
C SER A 1024 70.26 -16.64 -17.02
N LEU A 1025 71.40 -17.34 -16.99
CA LEU A 1025 71.44 -18.80 -16.85
C LEU A 1025 70.80 -19.28 -15.54
N LYS A 1026 71.12 -18.62 -14.42
CA LYS A 1026 70.51 -18.94 -13.11
C LYS A 1026 69.00 -18.70 -13.11
N ALA A 1027 68.54 -17.65 -13.78
CA ALA A 1027 67.13 -17.32 -13.91
C ALA A 1027 66.38 -18.36 -14.78
N TYR A 1028 66.90 -18.74 -15.95
CA TYR A 1028 66.27 -19.80 -16.76
C TYR A 1028 66.21 -21.15 -16.03
N HIS A 1029 67.26 -21.48 -15.25
CA HIS A 1029 67.28 -22.67 -14.42
C HIS A 1029 66.18 -22.65 -13.35
N ALA A 1030 66.01 -21.52 -12.65
CA ALA A 1030 64.95 -21.34 -11.66
C ALA A 1030 63.54 -21.32 -12.26
N CYS A 1031 63.40 -20.87 -13.52
CA CYS A 1031 62.12 -20.88 -14.24
C CYS A 1031 61.68 -22.29 -14.68
N GLY A 1032 62.61 -23.27 -14.67
CA GLY A 1032 62.35 -24.59 -15.23
C GLY A 1032 62.15 -24.56 -16.75
N ASP A 1033 62.77 -23.59 -17.45
CA ASP A 1033 62.83 -23.57 -18.91
C ASP A 1033 64.19 -24.12 -19.38
N TRP A 1034 64.23 -25.43 -19.58
CA TRP A 1034 65.43 -26.14 -20.01
C TRP A 1034 65.95 -25.66 -21.38
N ARG A 1035 65.08 -25.15 -22.26
CA ARG A 1035 65.50 -24.61 -23.57
C ARG A 1035 66.28 -23.31 -23.40
N GLY A 1036 65.79 -22.42 -22.52
CA GLY A 1036 66.47 -21.19 -22.15
C GLY A 1036 67.85 -21.47 -21.53
N VAL A 1037 67.94 -22.47 -20.65
CA VAL A 1037 69.22 -22.91 -20.06
C VAL A 1037 70.22 -23.32 -21.14
N PHE A 1038 69.85 -24.24 -22.05
CA PHE A 1038 70.77 -24.69 -23.11
C PHE A 1038 71.08 -23.60 -24.16
N THR A 1039 70.20 -22.62 -24.33
CA THR A 1039 70.46 -21.45 -25.19
C THR A 1039 71.54 -20.56 -24.58
N VAL A 1040 71.45 -20.27 -23.28
CA VAL A 1040 72.45 -19.43 -22.58
C VAL A 1040 73.77 -20.17 -22.38
N THR A 1041 73.78 -21.48 -22.15
CA THR A 1041 75.05 -22.26 -22.12
C THR A 1041 75.76 -22.25 -23.47
N GLY A 1042 75.00 -22.22 -24.58
CA GLY A 1042 75.55 -22.00 -25.92
C GLY A 1042 76.21 -20.61 -26.08
N LEU A 1043 75.58 -19.56 -25.55
CA LEU A 1043 76.16 -18.20 -25.53
C LEU A 1043 77.41 -18.10 -24.64
N LEU A 1044 77.45 -18.87 -23.54
CA LEU A 1044 78.58 -19.00 -22.64
C LEU A 1044 79.67 -19.98 -23.15
N LYS A 1045 79.45 -20.65 -24.28
CA LYS A 1045 80.37 -21.60 -24.94
C LYS A 1045 80.79 -22.80 -24.09
N PHE A 1046 79.83 -23.45 -23.42
CA PHE A 1046 80.06 -24.68 -22.67
C PHE A 1046 80.54 -25.82 -23.60
N THR A 1047 81.37 -26.72 -23.07
CA THR A 1047 81.84 -27.91 -23.79
C THR A 1047 80.75 -28.99 -23.89
N LYS A 1048 80.90 -29.93 -24.82
CA LYS A 1048 79.92 -31.01 -25.02
C LYS A 1048 79.74 -31.90 -23.77
N GLU A 1049 80.82 -32.09 -23.01
CA GLU A 1049 80.82 -32.89 -21.77
C GLU A 1049 80.03 -32.20 -20.66
N GLU A 1050 80.21 -30.90 -20.48
CA GLU A 1050 79.47 -30.08 -19.52
C GLU A 1050 77.97 -30.01 -19.84
N ILE A 1051 77.62 -29.95 -21.13
CA ILE A 1051 76.21 -29.97 -21.58
C ILE A 1051 75.55 -31.32 -21.26
N LEU A 1052 76.27 -32.43 -21.45
CA LEU A 1052 75.74 -33.77 -21.20
C LEU A 1052 75.53 -34.00 -19.68
N GLN A 1053 76.47 -33.54 -18.86
CA GLN A 1053 76.32 -33.58 -17.39
C GLN A 1053 75.11 -32.75 -16.92
N LEU A 1054 74.98 -31.50 -17.40
CA LEU A 1054 73.85 -30.63 -17.07
C LEU A 1054 72.51 -31.22 -17.54
N ALA A 1055 72.48 -31.89 -18.70
CA ALA A 1055 71.28 -32.55 -19.21
C ALA A 1055 70.83 -33.73 -18.33
N GLN A 1056 71.77 -34.51 -17.80
CA GLN A 1056 71.47 -35.59 -16.85
C GLN A 1056 70.90 -35.04 -15.54
N GLU A 1057 71.54 -34.00 -14.97
CA GLU A 1057 71.07 -33.32 -13.75
C GLU A 1057 69.65 -32.75 -13.94
N LEU A 1058 69.40 -32.06 -15.05
CA LEU A 1058 68.06 -31.53 -15.36
C LEU A 1058 67.02 -32.65 -15.59
N CYS A 1059 67.39 -33.79 -16.17
CA CYS A 1059 66.47 -34.92 -16.31
C CYS A 1059 65.99 -35.45 -14.95
N ASP A 1060 66.91 -35.62 -14.00
CA ASP A 1060 66.59 -36.05 -12.63
C ASP A 1060 65.71 -35.02 -11.90
N GLU A 1061 66.04 -33.74 -12.01
CA GLU A 1061 65.28 -32.65 -11.37
C GLU A 1061 63.85 -32.53 -11.92
N PHE A 1062 63.65 -32.56 -13.24
CA PHE A 1062 62.31 -32.46 -13.84
C PHE A 1062 61.43 -33.67 -13.52
N GLN A 1063 62.04 -34.85 -13.36
CA GLN A 1063 61.33 -36.04 -12.90
C GLN A 1063 60.87 -35.89 -11.44
N ALA A 1064 61.73 -35.33 -10.56
CA ALA A 1064 61.39 -35.04 -9.17
C ALA A 1064 60.32 -33.93 -9.03
N LEU A 1065 60.33 -32.94 -9.92
CA LEU A 1065 59.35 -31.84 -9.98
C LEU A 1065 57.98 -32.24 -10.56
N GLY A 1066 57.80 -33.51 -10.96
CA GLY A 1066 56.54 -34.02 -11.50
C GLY A 1066 56.27 -33.60 -12.95
N LYS A 1067 57.30 -33.22 -13.71
CA LYS A 1067 57.23 -32.93 -15.16
C LYS A 1067 57.98 -33.99 -15.99
N PRO A 1068 57.56 -35.27 -15.95
CA PRO A 1068 58.29 -36.34 -16.62
C PRO A 1068 58.28 -36.24 -18.16
N GLY A 1069 57.30 -35.55 -18.77
CA GLY A 1069 57.28 -35.34 -20.24
C GLY A 1069 58.40 -34.43 -20.76
N ASP A 1070 58.82 -33.41 -20.00
CA ASP A 1070 59.96 -32.56 -20.36
C ASP A 1070 61.28 -33.28 -20.07
N ALA A 1071 61.37 -34.03 -18.97
CA ALA A 1071 62.52 -34.90 -18.68
C ALA A 1071 62.74 -35.94 -19.79
N ALA A 1072 61.67 -36.50 -20.37
CA ALA A 1072 61.75 -37.42 -21.50
C ALA A 1072 62.39 -36.76 -22.75
N LYS A 1073 62.03 -35.50 -23.05
CA LYS A 1073 62.61 -34.76 -24.18
C LYS A 1073 64.09 -34.49 -24.00
N ILE A 1074 64.49 -34.06 -22.80
CA ILE A 1074 65.91 -33.82 -22.48
C ILE A 1074 66.71 -35.13 -22.58
N ALA A 1075 66.17 -36.23 -22.05
CA ALA A 1075 66.80 -37.55 -22.11
C ALA A 1075 66.99 -38.04 -23.55
N LEU A 1076 66.02 -37.81 -24.44
CA LEU A 1076 66.09 -38.22 -25.84
C LEU A 1076 67.01 -37.31 -26.68
N GLU A 1077 66.89 -35.99 -26.54
CA GLU A 1077 67.60 -35.02 -27.39
C GLU A 1077 69.06 -34.81 -26.97
N TYR A 1078 69.36 -34.78 -25.67
CA TYR A 1078 70.69 -34.43 -25.14
C TYR A 1078 71.43 -35.64 -24.55
N CYS A 1079 70.71 -36.58 -23.93
CA CYS A 1079 71.33 -37.79 -23.34
C CYS A 1079 71.32 -39.01 -24.27
N SER A 1080 70.53 -38.99 -25.35
CA SER A 1080 70.29 -40.14 -26.25
C SER A 1080 69.83 -41.42 -25.53
N ASP A 1081 69.15 -41.29 -24.39
CA ASP A 1081 68.66 -42.40 -23.55
C ASP A 1081 67.18 -42.70 -23.84
N VAL A 1082 66.95 -43.69 -24.70
CA VAL A 1082 65.60 -44.06 -25.18
C VAL A 1082 64.79 -44.78 -24.12
N ASP A 1083 65.43 -45.65 -23.33
CA ASP A 1083 64.77 -46.42 -22.26
C ASP A 1083 64.24 -45.47 -21.17
N ARG A 1084 65.06 -44.52 -20.75
CA ARG A 1084 64.67 -43.48 -19.80
C ARG A 1084 63.62 -42.52 -20.37
N GLY A 1085 63.76 -42.14 -21.65
CA GLY A 1085 62.79 -41.28 -22.34
C GLY A 1085 61.39 -41.89 -22.41
N VAL A 1086 61.27 -43.15 -22.85
CA VAL A 1086 59.98 -43.86 -22.91
C VAL A 1086 59.39 -44.08 -21.53
N GLY A 1087 60.22 -44.47 -20.55
CA GLY A 1087 59.77 -44.61 -19.15
C GLY A 1087 59.19 -43.31 -18.57
N CYS A 1088 59.83 -42.17 -18.84
CA CYS A 1088 59.32 -40.87 -18.44
C CYS A 1088 58.01 -40.50 -19.16
N TYR A 1089 57.84 -40.79 -20.45
CA TYR A 1089 56.55 -40.57 -21.13
C TYR A 1089 55.41 -41.45 -20.60
N ILE A 1090 55.70 -42.69 -20.20
CA ILE A 1090 54.74 -43.56 -19.50
C ILE A 1090 54.31 -42.92 -18.17
N MET A 1091 55.25 -42.41 -17.38
CA MET A 1091 54.93 -41.69 -16.13
C MET A 1091 54.11 -40.43 -16.38
N ALA A 1092 54.34 -39.73 -17.50
CA ALA A 1092 53.57 -38.56 -17.94
C ALA A 1092 52.16 -38.91 -18.45
N ARG A 1093 51.87 -40.21 -18.67
CA ARG A 1093 50.67 -40.72 -19.36
C ARG A 1093 50.56 -40.21 -20.82
N GLU A 1094 51.67 -39.84 -21.44
CA GLU A 1094 51.74 -39.47 -22.85
C GLU A 1094 51.93 -40.74 -23.71
N TRP A 1095 50.92 -41.60 -23.72
CA TRP A 1095 50.98 -42.94 -24.33
C TRP A 1095 51.32 -42.92 -25.82
N GLU A 1096 50.80 -41.95 -26.56
CA GLU A 1096 51.02 -41.81 -28.00
C GLU A 1096 52.48 -41.45 -28.31
N GLU A 1097 53.09 -40.54 -27.55
CA GLU A 1097 54.50 -40.18 -27.71
C GLU A 1097 55.43 -41.31 -27.24
N ALA A 1098 55.10 -41.99 -26.15
CA ALA A 1098 55.83 -43.18 -25.71
C ALA A 1098 55.87 -44.27 -26.80
N LEU A 1099 54.73 -44.55 -27.44
CA LEU A 1099 54.63 -45.49 -28.56
C LEU A 1099 55.37 -45.00 -29.80
N ARG A 1100 55.19 -43.72 -30.16
CA ARG A 1100 55.86 -43.13 -31.32
C ARG A 1100 57.38 -43.23 -31.20
N VAL A 1101 57.94 -42.91 -30.02
CA VAL A 1101 59.37 -43.01 -29.74
C VAL A 1101 59.84 -44.47 -29.73
N ALA A 1102 59.09 -45.39 -29.12
CA ALA A 1102 59.42 -46.82 -29.13
C ALA A 1102 59.47 -47.39 -30.56
N TYR A 1103 58.50 -47.05 -31.41
CA TYR A 1103 58.51 -47.42 -32.83
C TYR A 1103 59.61 -46.71 -33.63
N MET A 1104 59.85 -45.41 -33.36
CA MET A 1104 60.90 -44.63 -34.03
C MET A 1104 62.28 -45.25 -33.81
N HIS A 1105 62.56 -45.78 -32.63
CA HIS A 1105 63.80 -46.48 -32.31
C HIS A 1105 63.75 -48.01 -32.54
N SER A 1106 62.67 -48.52 -33.13
CA SER A 1106 62.47 -49.95 -33.44
C SER A 1106 62.60 -50.88 -32.21
N ARG A 1107 62.20 -50.42 -31.02
CA ARG A 1107 62.25 -51.15 -29.75
C ARG A 1107 60.87 -51.72 -29.40
N GLN A 1108 60.60 -52.95 -29.85
CA GLN A 1108 59.32 -53.64 -29.63
C GLN A 1108 59.06 -53.99 -28.16
N ASP A 1109 60.12 -54.24 -27.40
CA ASP A 1109 60.10 -54.50 -25.95
C ASP A 1109 59.49 -53.33 -25.16
N LEU A 1110 59.75 -52.09 -25.59
CA LEU A 1110 59.17 -50.89 -24.97
C LEU A 1110 57.70 -50.69 -25.37
N VAL A 1111 57.29 -51.12 -26.57
CA VAL A 1111 55.88 -51.08 -27.00
C VAL A 1111 54.99 -51.93 -26.09
N ASP A 1112 55.45 -53.14 -25.75
CA ASP A 1112 54.74 -54.02 -24.82
C ASP A 1112 54.69 -53.40 -23.41
N THR A 1113 55.79 -52.79 -22.97
CA THR A 1113 55.86 -52.08 -21.68
C THR A 1113 54.85 -50.92 -21.59
N VAL A 1114 54.70 -50.12 -22.66
CA VAL A 1114 53.71 -49.03 -22.72
C VAL A 1114 52.29 -49.58 -22.66
N LYS A 1115 52.02 -50.69 -23.37
CA LYS A 1115 50.70 -51.32 -23.40
C LYS A 1115 50.28 -51.85 -22.01
N ASP A 1116 51.18 -52.54 -21.31
CA ASP A 1116 50.91 -53.08 -19.98
C ASP A 1116 50.65 -51.94 -18.97
N ALA A 1117 51.48 -50.89 -19.00
CA ALA A 1117 51.29 -49.72 -18.14
C ALA A 1117 49.97 -48.97 -18.40
N ALA A 1118 49.54 -48.87 -19.67
CA ALA A 1118 48.25 -48.26 -20.02
C ALA A 1118 47.05 -49.07 -19.51
N LEU A 1119 47.13 -50.41 -19.58
CA LEU A 1119 46.09 -51.31 -19.05
C LEU A 1119 45.99 -51.22 -17.52
N GLU A 1120 47.11 -51.19 -16.82
CA GLU A 1120 47.13 -50.99 -15.36
C GLU A 1120 46.52 -49.64 -14.97
N CYS A 1121 46.85 -48.56 -15.70
CA CYS A 1121 46.27 -47.24 -15.45
C CYS A 1121 44.76 -47.21 -15.66
N ALA A 1122 44.25 -47.86 -16.72
CA ALA A 1122 42.82 -47.96 -16.99
C ALA A 1122 42.09 -48.72 -15.87
N ALA A 1123 42.66 -49.83 -15.37
CA ALA A 1123 42.09 -50.60 -14.27
C ALA A 1123 41.99 -49.77 -12.98
N LEU A 1124 43.03 -48.99 -12.66
CA LEU A 1124 43.03 -48.08 -11.50
C LEU A 1124 41.94 -47.02 -11.61
N LEU A 1125 41.81 -46.34 -12.76
CA LEU A 1125 40.81 -45.30 -12.97
C LEU A 1125 39.36 -45.83 -12.88
N ILE A 1126 39.10 -47.03 -13.41
CA ILE A 1126 37.78 -47.68 -13.29
C ILE A 1126 37.45 -47.95 -11.83
N SER A 1127 38.41 -48.42 -11.03
CA SER A 1127 38.22 -48.66 -9.60
C SER A 1127 37.91 -47.36 -8.83
N GLU A 1128 38.64 -46.28 -9.11
CA GLU A 1128 38.38 -44.97 -8.48
C GLU A 1128 36.99 -44.42 -8.82
N TYR A 1129 36.55 -44.58 -10.08
CA TYR A 1129 35.22 -44.16 -10.51
C TYR A 1129 34.10 -44.93 -9.78
N GLN A 1130 34.26 -46.25 -9.61
CA GLN A 1130 33.31 -47.08 -8.87
C GLN A 1130 33.23 -46.67 -7.39
N GLU A 1131 34.37 -46.39 -6.75
CA GLU A 1131 34.40 -45.90 -5.37
C GLU A 1131 33.74 -44.51 -5.24
N GLY A 1132 33.94 -43.63 -6.21
CA GLY A 1132 33.29 -42.31 -6.30
C GLY A 1132 31.77 -42.40 -6.34
N LEU A 1133 31.21 -43.30 -7.16
CA LEU A 1133 29.77 -43.54 -7.25
C LEU A 1133 29.17 -44.00 -5.91
N LEU A 1134 29.85 -44.90 -5.21
CA LEU A 1134 29.43 -45.37 -3.88
C LEU A 1134 29.42 -44.23 -2.85
N LYS A 1135 30.44 -43.35 -2.88
CA LYS A 1135 30.52 -42.17 -2.01
C LYS A 1135 29.34 -41.22 -2.24
N VAL A 1136 29.01 -40.92 -3.50
CA VAL A 1136 27.88 -40.02 -3.84
C VAL A 1136 26.56 -40.55 -3.29
N GLY A 1137 26.26 -41.84 -3.48
CA GLY A 1137 25.05 -42.46 -2.93
C GLY A 1137 24.98 -42.37 -1.40
N LYS A 1138 26.09 -42.63 -0.71
CA LYS A 1138 26.19 -42.54 0.76
C LYS A 1138 25.92 -41.12 1.27
N TYR A 1139 26.46 -40.09 0.61
CA TYR A 1139 26.26 -38.70 1.02
C TYR A 1139 24.83 -38.20 0.72
N LEU A 1140 24.22 -38.64 -0.38
CA LEU A 1140 22.83 -38.32 -0.70
C LEU A 1140 21.86 -38.89 0.35
N ALA A 1141 22.03 -40.16 0.72
CA ALA A 1141 21.21 -40.79 1.76
C ALA A 1141 21.33 -40.06 3.11
N ARG A 1142 22.55 -39.66 3.49
CA ARG A 1142 22.79 -38.84 4.69
C ARG A 1142 22.10 -37.48 4.60
N TYR A 1143 22.15 -36.81 3.45
CA TYR A 1143 21.50 -35.50 3.25
C TYR A 1143 19.98 -35.59 3.43
N VAL A 1144 19.33 -36.61 2.83
CA VAL A 1144 17.88 -36.84 2.99
C VAL A 1144 17.51 -37.09 4.44
N ALA A 1145 18.29 -37.91 5.16
CA ALA A 1145 18.07 -38.18 6.57
C ALA A 1145 18.17 -36.92 7.45
N VAL A 1146 19.18 -36.06 7.21
CA VAL A 1146 19.33 -34.78 7.93
C VAL A 1146 18.15 -33.84 7.65
N ARG A 1147 17.66 -33.79 6.40
CA ARG A 1147 16.52 -32.95 6.02
C ARG A 1147 15.22 -33.41 6.69
N GLN A 1148 14.95 -34.71 6.70
CA GLN A 1148 13.78 -35.28 7.39
C GLN A 1148 13.85 -35.02 8.90
N ARG A 1149 15.03 -35.15 9.51
CA ARG A 1149 15.21 -34.89 10.94
C ARG A 1149 14.94 -33.42 11.30
N ARG A 1150 15.38 -32.46 10.48
CA ARG A 1150 15.07 -31.03 10.65
C ARG A 1150 13.57 -30.73 10.54
N LEU A 1151 12.86 -31.35 9.59
CA LEU A 1151 11.40 -31.20 9.46
C LEU A 1151 10.66 -31.77 10.68
N SER A 1152 11.06 -32.94 11.17
CA SER A 1152 10.47 -33.54 12.37
C SER A 1152 10.70 -32.71 13.64
N LEU A 1153 11.86 -32.04 13.74
CA LEU A 1153 12.18 -31.14 14.86
C LEU A 1153 11.32 -29.87 14.81
N ALA A 1154 11.11 -29.31 13.62
CA ALA A 1154 10.25 -28.14 13.42
C ALA A 1154 8.78 -28.45 13.75
N ALA A 1155 8.29 -29.66 13.39
CA ALA A 1155 6.95 -30.10 13.74
C ALA A 1155 6.76 -30.26 15.26
N LYS A 1156 7.77 -30.77 15.98
CA LYS A 1156 7.74 -30.91 17.45
C LYS A 1156 7.70 -29.55 18.17
N LEU A 1157 8.46 -28.57 17.69
CA LEU A 1157 8.45 -27.21 18.26
C LEU A 1157 7.08 -26.51 18.06
N GLN A 1158 6.41 -26.75 16.94
CA GLN A 1158 5.06 -26.21 16.69
C GLN A 1158 3.96 -26.85 17.56
N SER A 1159 4.13 -28.10 18.00
CA SER A 1159 3.18 -28.75 18.91
C SER A 1159 3.32 -28.30 20.37
N GLU A 1160 4.52 -27.89 20.80
CA GLU A 1160 4.76 -27.38 22.15
C GLU A 1160 4.31 -25.91 22.33
N ASP A 1161 4.31 -25.09 21.27
CA ASP A 1161 3.81 -23.69 21.29
C ASP A 1161 2.27 -23.57 21.43
N ARG A 1162 1.50 -24.66 21.33
CA ARG A 1162 0.02 -24.63 21.50
C ARG A 1162 -0.47 -25.01 22.90
N PHE A 1163 0.41 -25.35 23.83
CA PHE A 1163 0.03 -25.92 25.13
C PHE A 1163 0.67 -25.30 26.38
N MET A 1164 1.12 -24.04 26.32
CA MET A 1164 1.70 -23.36 27.50
C MET A 1164 1.05 -21.99 27.73
N ASP A 1165 -0.06 -22.02 28.46
CA ASP A 1165 -0.62 -20.86 29.19
C ASP A 1165 -0.79 -21.28 30.66
N VAL A 1166 0.33 -21.62 31.33
CA VAL A 1166 0.47 -21.75 32.79
C VAL A 1166 1.93 -21.44 33.16
N GLU A 1167 2.10 -20.62 34.19
CA GLU A 1167 3.36 -20.23 34.84
C GLU A 1167 4.30 -21.42 35.12
N ASP A 1168 5.59 -21.35 34.76
CA ASP A 1168 6.71 -21.37 35.72
C ASP A 1168 8.09 -21.23 35.03
N ASP A 1169 9.02 -20.64 35.79
CA ASP A 1169 10.44 -20.45 35.50
C ASP A 1169 11.18 -21.79 35.37
N ASN A 1170 11.55 -22.24 34.15
CA ASN A 1170 12.63 -23.25 33.96
C ASN A 1170 13.11 -23.48 32.50
N ILE A 1171 13.29 -22.42 31.70
CA ILE A 1171 13.91 -22.56 30.36
C ILE A 1171 15.35 -22.03 30.40
N SER A 1172 16.29 -22.84 30.91
CA SER A 1172 17.73 -22.57 30.70
C SER A 1172 18.63 -23.80 30.50
N GLU A 1173 18.07 -25.01 30.30
CA GLU A 1173 18.89 -26.23 30.13
C GLU A 1173 18.91 -26.84 28.72
N VAL A 1174 18.13 -26.32 27.75
CA VAL A 1174 18.06 -26.94 26.40
C VAL A 1174 19.07 -26.35 25.39
N SER A 1175 19.79 -25.28 25.73
CA SER A 1175 20.77 -24.67 24.82
C SER A 1175 22.17 -25.32 24.81
N SER A 1176 22.39 -26.38 25.59
CA SER A 1176 23.71 -27.00 25.76
C SER A 1176 23.96 -28.24 24.89
N SER A 1177 22.93 -28.80 24.23
CA SER A 1177 23.06 -30.04 23.42
C SER A 1177 23.26 -29.79 21.91
N PHE A 1178 23.27 -28.53 21.45
CA PHE A 1178 23.34 -28.19 20.03
C PHE A 1178 24.76 -27.92 19.49
N SER A 1179 25.79 -27.98 20.34
CA SER A 1179 27.18 -27.62 19.96
C SER A 1179 28.10 -28.81 19.61
N GLU A 1180 27.59 -30.04 19.52
CA GLU A 1180 28.42 -31.24 19.26
C GLU A 1180 28.49 -31.70 17.78
N MET A 1181 28.12 -30.86 16.81
CA MET A 1181 28.04 -31.29 15.41
C MET A 1181 28.77 -30.36 14.42
N SER A 1182 30.09 -30.21 14.60
CA SER A 1182 30.99 -29.66 13.57
C SER A 1182 32.33 -30.41 13.51
N ALA A 1183 32.28 -31.75 13.42
CA ALA A 1183 33.48 -32.60 13.48
C ALA A 1183 33.92 -33.23 12.14
N TYR A 1184 33.33 -32.91 10.98
CA TYR A 1184 33.75 -33.55 9.71
C TYR A 1184 33.68 -32.61 8.50
N THR A 1185 34.66 -31.72 8.40
CA THR A 1185 35.16 -31.17 7.13
C THR A 1185 36.69 -31.23 7.17
N THR A 1186 37.24 -32.39 6.85
CA THR A 1186 38.68 -32.58 6.62
C THR A 1186 39.02 -32.03 5.23
N ARG A 1187 39.57 -30.82 5.16
CA ARG A 1187 40.35 -30.37 3.99
C ARG A 1187 41.82 -30.35 4.39
N SER A 1188 42.59 -31.16 3.70
CA SER A 1188 44.01 -31.39 3.86
C SER A 1188 44.84 -30.17 3.46
N THR A 1189 45.56 -29.59 4.41
CA THR A 1189 46.82 -28.88 4.16
C THR A 1189 47.76 -29.17 5.33
N LYS A 1190 48.91 -29.78 5.02
CA LYS A 1190 50.02 -30.02 5.94
C LYS A 1190 50.67 -28.67 6.32
N GLU A 1191 50.82 -28.38 7.61
CA GLU A 1191 52.10 -28.20 8.32
C GLU A 1191 51.97 -27.39 9.63
N SER A 1192 52.53 -27.98 10.68
CA SER A 1192 53.19 -27.38 11.85
C SER A 1192 52.40 -26.60 12.93
N SER A 1193 52.34 -27.26 14.10
CA SER A 1193 52.84 -26.78 15.40
C SER A 1193 51.98 -25.87 16.31
N ALA A 1194 51.74 -26.45 17.49
CA ALA A 1194 51.75 -25.84 18.83
C ALA A 1194 50.51 -25.10 19.37
N SER A 1195 49.85 -25.80 20.32
CA SER A 1195 49.40 -25.34 21.66
C SER A 1195 48.54 -24.08 21.80
N VAL A 1196 47.36 -24.20 22.45
CA VAL A 1196 47.19 -24.07 23.91
C VAL A 1196 45.73 -24.36 24.30
N ILE A 1197 45.63 -25.01 25.45
CA ILE A 1197 44.47 -25.48 26.21
C ILE A 1197 43.82 -24.33 27.00
N SER A 1198 42.48 -24.25 26.94
CA SER A 1198 41.53 -23.76 27.97
C SER A 1198 41.62 -22.27 28.37
N SER A 1199 40.59 -21.55 28.84
CA SER A 1199 39.36 -21.91 29.53
C SER A 1199 38.46 -20.66 29.55
N SER A 1200 37.14 -20.83 29.49
CA SER A 1200 36.20 -19.82 29.96
C SER A 1200 35.44 -20.42 31.14
N ALA A 1201 35.88 -20.06 32.34
CA ALA A 1201 35.15 -20.30 33.57
C ALA A 1201 34.14 -19.16 33.80
N SER A 1202 32.95 -19.51 34.28
CA SER A 1202 32.07 -18.64 35.08
C SER A 1202 31.04 -19.59 35.74
N LYS A 1203 30.68 -19.57 37.03
CA LYS A 1203 30.64 -18.55 38.09
C LYS A 1203 30.61 -19.28 39.45
N SER A 1204 31.07 -18.64 40.53
CA SER A 1204 30.16 -18.01 41.52
C SER A 1204 30.81 -17.67 42.87
N ARG A 1205 30.40 -16.49 43.35
CA ARG A 1205 30.20 -16.02 44.73
C ARG A 1205 31.33 -16.10 45.77
N GLY A 1206 31.70 -14.92 46.30
CA GLY A 1206 32.38 -14.81 47.59
C GLY A 1206 32.87 -13.39 47.97
N SER A 1207 31.98 -12.60 48.57
CA SER A 1207 32.22 -11.61 49.66
C SER A 1207 33.62 -10.99 49.91
N ARG A 1208 33.64 -9.64 49.92
CA ARG A 1208 34.37 -8.67 50.80
C ARG A 1208 35.87 -8.84 51.10
N ARG A 1209 36.55 -7.67 50.96
CA ARG A 1209 37.78 -7.18 51.64
C ARG A 1209 39.06 -7.95 51.20
N GLN A 1210 40.18 -7.33 50.84
CA GLN A 1210 40.93 -6.33 51.60
C GLN A 1210 42.06 -5.73 50.72
N LYS A 1211 42.41 -4.48 51.00
CA LYS A 1211 43.56 -3.71 50.49
C LYS A 1211 44.91 -4.39 50.79
N LYS A 1212 45.87 -4.25 49.86
CA LYS A 1212 47.25 -3.70 50.01
C LYS A 1212 48.12 -4.24 48.86
N ALA A 1213 48.67 -3.41 47.96
CA ALA A 1213 49.72 -2.38 48.11
C ALA A 1213 51.10 -2.92 47.71
N GLY A 1214 51.83 -2.10 46.93
CA GLY A 1214 53.27 -2.26 46.60
C GLY A 1214 53.47 -2.75 45.16
N LYS A 1215 53.51 -1.90 44.11
CA LYS A 1215 54.63 -1.00 43.70
C LYS A 1215 55.99 -1.70 43.79
N ILE A 1216 56.65 -1.91 42.64
CA ILE A 1216 57.92 -1.28 42.25
C ILE A 1216 58.16 -1.48 40.73
N ARG A 1217 58.61 -0.40 40.09
CA ARG A 1217 59.00 -0.21 38.68
C ARG A 1217 60.35 -0.89 38.37
N ALA A 1218 60.62 -1.18 37.08
CA ALA A 1218 61.68 -0.51 36.29
C ALA A 1218 61.83 -1.05 34.84
N GLY A 1219 62.12 -0.13 33.90
CA GLY A 1219 62.80 -0.33 32.60
C GLY A 1219 61.88 -0.60 31.40
N ARG A 1220 61.62 0.34 30.47
CA ARG A 1220 62.42 0.70 29.25
C ARG A 1220 62.69 -0.53 28.36
N ASP A 1221 62.43 -0.58 27.05
CA ASP A 1221 62.23 0.45 26.01
C ASP A 1221 61.58 -0.20 24.75
N GLN A 1222 61.13 0.65 23.82
CA GLN A 1222 61.01 0.44 22.37
C GLN A 1222 59.81 -0.31 21.74
N GLN A 1223 58.92 0.52 21.16
CA GLN A 1223 58.51 0.55 19.74
C GLN A 1223 58.08 -0.76 19.05
N ARG A 1224 56.78 -0.84 18.71
CA ARG A 1224 56.33 -1.38 17.43
C ARG A 1224 55.33 -0.44 16.76
N ARG A 1225 55.74 0.06 15.59
CA ARG A 1225 54.88 0.46 14.48
C ARG A 1225 54.29 -0.81 13.86
N CYS A 1226 53.05 -0.65 13.44
CA CYS A 1226 52.37 -1.02 12.18
C CYS A 1226 52.94 -2.11 11.23
N ASP A 1227 51.98 -2.56 10.42
CA ASP A 1227 52.04 -3.29 9.14
C ASP A 1227 51.77 -4.80 9.32
N PHE A 1228 50.70 -5.41 8.78
CA PHE A 1228 49.73 -5.07 7.73
C PHE A 1228 48.32 -5.55 8.13
#